data_AF-A0A9P1G7R7-F1
#
_entry.id   AF-A0A9P1G7R7-F1
#
_cell.length_a   1.000
_cell.length_b   1.000
_cell.length_c   1.000
_cell.angle_alpha   90.00
_cell.angle_beta   90.00
_cell.angle_gamma   90.00
#
_symmetry.space_group_name_H-M   'P 1'
#
loop_
_entity.id
_entity.type
_entity.pdbx_description
1 polymer ?
#
loop_
_entity_poly.entity_id
_entity_poly.type
_entity_poly.pdbx_seq_one_letter_code
_entity_poly.pdbx_strand_id
1 'polypeptide(L)'
;MTKDEKTKLWSKHQTYLRGNQDEKSTYDEASKKEKTDMTMMWLLKKEHPKYYQVSKEMEGSTKAKRSEQWVSEMVMLTKWSWEELQMHLASGRIVGRECASTWGVYEYCDMQDWVTVQAAQSKKRARIAQEYVPNSDDEMLLDSCMQGNMKANASRLLAQSSGSKGLGKSSSKGKGKGKGKGKGKGDSQLALQDREEKHTEDEEEDEDKTEEEQLKDAYKKAKKARDMATAVCADFEDCLAKANPYLSKASKQNGLKDQQLLAAMGNKLKEAVSKENVPLKKLKSMLQETANKVKEVKDTMKELKQLANKAGSIASKVSVKDACWQPAVAQESLAERPDAEAEHPSPFATKLLSHWAHGTLSAKAIQELAHLAQLGGTSHAEVAALAKSGNYGENPGNIHKAIMQTFLPNVSIPAGFDVEVATTKDTWPALWKWFSWSFHALQKGFHPSRDPDGKPLEKGSPFYPHKGKALASSFTAAIWTIIGDQEFFSLQLGLPHWASKNPCHQCNCTSKSGDLPYSWLDPDVFTYVNTKVAKANPNSTHPIFSIDGVTSRMVRGDGLHILFTKGLYAHLLGSCLHYMCWFDPITGHQVVKPQERLAVIFTEVQKFYKVQGAGTVLTNLKLSMFTHEKPPHQSHAFLDAKGGECKWLAPALLEVMKKMLGPERDHHAHMIQCVEIMVQLVFLWDSADIFLTEAEEELTMSLCNSFLQEYTYLNHWAETSGRKLFHMVFKHHTFIHLCLGAAEMNPRFHWCFKSEDFVGAIARLAHSCTSGVASTRLSTKVLPKYAILLHLLLTREGFSMEG
;
A
#
# COMPACT_ATOMS: atom_id res chain seq x y z
N MET A 1 -39.65 38.02 -25.28
CA MET A 1 -39.15 39.35 -25.65
C MET A 1 -40.25 40.11 -26.37
N THR A 2 -40.71 41.23 -25.82
CA THR A 2 -41.74 42.10 -26.40
C THR A 2 -41.20 42.88 -27.62
N LYS A 3 -42.06 43.57 -28.37
CA LYS A 3 -41.61 44.41 -29.51
C LYS A 3 -40.66 45.54 -29.03
N ASP A 4 -40.98 46.20 -27.92
CA ASP A 4 -40.18 47.29 -27.37
C ASP A 4 -38.81 46.82 -26.86
N GLU A 5 -38.76 45.64 -26.24
CA GLU A 5 -37.50 45.01 -25.83
C GLU A 5 -36.62 44.68 -27.05
N LYS A 6 -37.19 44.17 -28.15
CA LYS A 6 -36.44 43.93 -29.40
C LYS A 6 -35.86 45.22 -29.98
N THR A 7 -36.63 46.31 -30.00
CA THR A 7 -36.17 47.62 -30.51
C THR A 7 -35.06 48.21 -29.62
N LYS A 8 -35.20 48.10 -28.29
CA LYS A 8 -34.17 48.47 -27.31
C LYS A 8 -32.92 47.58 -27.40
N LEU A 9 -33.06 46.32 -27.81
CA LEU A 9 -31.94 45.42 -28.02
C LEU A 9 -31.16 45.76 -29.28
N TRP A 10 -31.85 45.96 -30.41
CA TRP A 10 -31.24 46.32 -31.69
C TRP A 10 -30.43 47.61 -31.58
N SER A 11 -30.98 48.65 -30.96
CA SER A 11 -30.27 49.92 -30.73
C SER A 11 -29.02 49.76 -29.85
N LYS A 12 -29.07 48.91 -28.82
CA LYS A 12 -27.90 48.57 -27.98
C LYS A 12 -26.82 47.80 -28.77
N HIS A 13 -27.20 46.86 -29.62
CA HIS A 13 -26.25 46.11 -30.47
C HIS A 13 -25.62 47.03 -31.53
N GLN A 14 -26.41 47.88 -32.20
CA GLN A 14 -25.89 48.85 -33.16
C GLN A 14 -24.93 49.87 -32.52
N THR A 15 -25.12 50.19 -31.24
CA THR A 15 -24.19 51.04 -30.48
C THR A 15 -22.88 50.32 -30.19
N TYR A 16 -22.92 49.03 -29.88
CA TYR A 16 -21.72 48.19 -29.71
C TYR A 16 -20.92 48.06 -31.02
N LEU A 17 -21.59 47.81 -32.15
CA LEU A 17 -20.97 47.69 -33.47
C LEU A 17 -20.27 49.00 -33.93
N ARG A 18 -20.66 50.18 -33.41
CA ARG A 18 -19.92 51.43 -33.68
C ARG A 18 -18.51 51.44 -33.10
N GLY A 19 -18.27 50.67 -32.04
CA GLY A 19 -16.95 50.53 -31.40
C GLY A 19 -16.13 49.34 -31.87
N ASN A 20 -16.68 48.47 -32.74
CA ASN A 20 -16.02 47.23 -33.17
C ASN A 20 -16.21 47.05 -34.69
N GLN A 21 -15.28 47.59 -35.49
CA GLN A 21 -15.48 47.76 -36.94
C GLN A 21 -15.51 46.43 -37.72
N ASP A 22 -14.77 45.42 -37.28
CA ASP A 22 -14.69 44.11 -37.96
C ASP A 22 -15.97 43.27 -37.81
N GLU A 23 -16.61 43.30 -36.63
CA GLU A 23 -17.94 42.70 -36.44
C GLU A 23 -19.03 43.54 -37.13
N LYS A 24 -18.77 44.82 -37.44
CA LYS A 24 -19.72 45.70 -38.11
C LYS A 24 -19.78 45.46 -39.62
N SER A 25 -18.66 45.22 -40.31
CA SER A 25 -18.68 44.89 -41.75
C SER A 25 -19.46 43.60 -42.00
N THR A 26 -19.12 42.53 -41.28
CA THR A 26 -19.86 41.26 -41.30
C THR A 26 -21.31 41.40 -40.87
N TYR A 27 -21.63 42.27 -39.90
CA TYR A 27 -23.02 42.58 -39.58
C TYR A 27 -23.74 43.28 -40.73
N ASP A 28 -23.16 44.32 -41.33
CA ASP A 28 -23.80 45.15 -42.35
C ASP A 28 -24.00 44.38 -43.68
N GLU A 29 -23.13 43.43 -44.02
CA GLU A 29 -23.26 42.52 -45.18
C GLU A 29 -24.36 41.45 -45.02
N ALA A 30 -24.71 41.06 -43.79
CA ALA A 30 -25.61 39.93 -43.53
C ALA A 30 -27.09 40.22 -43.85
N SER A 31 -27.88 39.15 -44.07
CA SER A 31 -29.32 39.27 -44.31
C SER A 31 -30.09 39.72 -43.05
N LYS A 32 -31.33 40.19 -43.24
CA LYS A 32 -32.18 40.67 -42.12
C LYS A 32 -32.46 39.61 -41.05
N LYS A 33 -32.45 38.33 -41.41
CA LYS A 33 -32.61 37.20 -40.47
C LYS A 33 -31.32 36.97 -39.68
N GLU A 34 -30.18 36.89 -40.37
CA GLU A 34 -28.87 36.73 -39.74
C GLU A 34 -28.49 37.91 -38.84
N LYS A 35 -28.81 39.15 -39.24
CA LYS A 35 -28.71 40.35 -38.38
C LYS A 35 -29.52 40.20 -37.08
N THR A 36 -30.68 39.55 -37.15
CA THR A 36 -31.51 39.28 -35.95
C THR A 36 -30.87 38.19 -35.08
N ASP A 37 -30.37 37.12 -35.68
CA ASP A 37 -29.73 36.01 -34.97
C ASP A 37 -28.38 36.42 -34.35
N MET A 38 -27.56 37.21 -35.06
CA MET A 38 -26.34 37.83 -34.51
C MET A 38 -26.65 38.77 -33.34
N THR A 39 -27.70 39.58 -33.44
CA THR A 39 -28.14 40.46 -32.33
C THR A 39 -28.59 39.64 -31.11
N MET A 40 -29.22 38.48 -31.32
CA MET A 40 -29.62 37.57 -30.25
C MET A 40 -28.43 36.82 -29.64
N MET A 41 -27.49 36.38 -30.47
CA MET A 41 -26.25 35.73 -30.05
C MET A 41 -25.33 36.69 -29.29
N TRP A 42 -25.28 37.96 -29.68
CA TRP A 42 -24.62 39.03 -28.92
C TRP A 42 -25.27 39.22 -27.54
N LEU A 43 -26.60 39.23 -27.44
CA LEU A 43 -27.29 39.30 -26.16
C LEU A 43 -26.95 38.09 -25.27
N LEU A 44 -27.00 36.89 -25.84
CA LEU A 44 -26.66 35.65 -25.12
C LEU A 44 -25.20 35.66 -24.65
N LYS A 45 -24.25 36.09 -25.51
CA LYS A 45 -22.84 36.30 -25.14
C LYS A 45 -22.68 37.29 -23.98
N LYS A 46 -23.46 38.37 -23.99
CA LYS A 46 -23.42 39.45 -22.98
C LYS A 46 -24.03 39.04 -21.64
N GLU A 47 -25.12 38.27 -21.66
CA GLU A 47 -25.94 37.88 -20.50
C GLU A 47 -25.71 36.42 -20.06
N HIS A 48 -24.62 35.77 -20.49
CA HIS A 48 -24.23 34.44 -19.98
C HIS A 48 -24.15 34.40 -18.45
N PRO A 49 -24.44 33.25 -17.80
CA PRO A 49 -24.55 33.14 -16.35
C PRO A 49 -23.20 33.42 -15.67
N LYS A 50 -23.08 34.63 -15.13
CA LYS A 50 -21.96 35.06 -14.29
C LYS A 50 -22.29 34.76 -12.84
N TYR A 51 -21.37 34.17 -12.11
CA TYR A 51 -21.52 33.92 -10.68
C TYR A 51 -20.68 34.91 -9.86
N TYR A 52 -21.18 35.22 -8.66
CA TYR A 52 -20.49 36.09 -7.71
C TYR A 52 -19.48 35.29 -6.90
N GLN A 53 -18.19 35.54 -7.14
CA GLN A 53 -17.14 35.07 -6.28
C GLN A 53 -17.01 36.05 -5.10
N VAL A 54 -17.51 35.63 -3.93
CA VAL A 54 -17.39 36.42 -2.69
C VAL A 54 -16.13 35.99 -1.96
N SER A 55 -15.04 36.74 -2.13
CA SER A 55 -13.84 36.56 -1.30
C SER A 55 -14.03 37.26 0.06
N LYS A 56 -13.39 36.70 1.08
CA LYS A 56 -13.40 37.22 2.45
C LYS A 56 -11.97 37.58 2.82
N GLU A 57 -11.63 38.87 2.73
CA GLU A 57 -10.35 39.39 3.20
C GLU A 57 -10.48 39.66 4.72
N MET A 58 -9.50 39.17 5.48
CA MET A 58 -9.42 39.35 6.94
C MET A 58 -8.30 40.36 7.19
N GLU A 59 -8.68 41.57 7.61
CA GLU A 59 -7.76 42.65 7.92
C GLU A 59 -7.64 42.72 9.46
N GLY A 60 -6.47 42.41 9.99
CA GLY A 60 -6.19 42.49 11.43
C GLY A 60 -5.77 43.90 11.81
N SER A 61 -6.52 44.57 12.70
CA SER A 61 -6.10 45.86 13.26
C SER A 61 -5.96 45.77 14.77
N THR A 62 -4.76 46.02 15.27
CA THR A 62 -4.48 46.17 16.70
C THR A 62 -4.82 47.59 17.13
N LYS A 63 -5.72 47.75 18.12
CA LYS A 63 -6.00 49.07 18.72
C LYS A 63 -5.90 48.98 20.23
N ALA A 64 -5.03 49.80 20.82
CA ALA A 64 -5.05 50.05 22.26
C ALA A 64 -6.30 50.87 22.59
N LYS A 65 -7.07 50.43 23.59
CA LYS A 65 -8.25 51.14 24.07
C LYS A 65 -8.14 51.30 25.59
N ARG A 66 -8.29 52.53 26.08
CA ARG A 66 -8.38 52.81 27.52
C ARG A 66 -9.59 52.09 28.11
N SER A 67 -9.41 51.38 29.22
CA SER A 67 -10.49 50.70 29.93
C SER A 67 -11.01 51.56 31.08
N GLU A 68 -12.18 52.18 30.90
CA GLU A 68 -12.87 52.89 31.98
C GLU A 68 -13.72 51.91 32.79
N GLN A 69 -13.08 51.24 33.75
CA GLN A 69 -13.75 50.42 34.76
C GLN A 69 -13.71 51.13 36.11
N TRP A 70 -14.90 51.34 36.68
CA TRP A 70 -15.09 51.89 38.02
C TRP A 70 -15.16 50.73 39.02
N VAL A 71 -14.30 50.75 40.04
CA VAL A 71 -14.18 49.68 41.05
C VAL A 71 -14.24 50.27 42.46
N SER A 72 -14.65 49.48 43.44
CA SER A 72 -14.78 49.94 44.83
C SER A 72 -13.42 50.16 45.51
N GLU A 73 -13.43 50.93 46.59
CA GLU A 73 -12.23 51.26 47.38
C GLU A 73 -11.42 50.03 47.81
N MET A 74 -12.10 48.97 48.31
CA MET A 74 -11.42 47.73 48.69
C MET A 74 -10.66 47.09 47.53
N VAL A 75 -11.15 47.18 46.29
CA VAL A 75 -10.46 46.63 45.11
C VAL A 75 -9.22 47.47 44.77
N MET A 76 -9.31 48.81 44.83
CA MET A 76 -8.12 49.66 44.67
C MET A 76 -7.07 49.39 45.76
N LEU A 77 -7.50 49.18 47.00
CA LEU A 77 -6.61 48.85 48.13
C LEU A 77 -5.96 47.46 48.04
N THR A 78 -6.36 46.61 47.09
CA THR A 78 -5.57 45.41 46.75
C THR A 78 -4.42 45.67 45.78
N LYS A 79 -4.42 46.82 45.08
CA LYS A 79 -3.40 47.22 44.10
C LYS A 79 -2.44 48.29 44.62
N TRP A 80 -2.93 49.22 45.44
CA TRP A 80 -2.17 50.36 45.97
C TRP A 80 -2.45 50.53 47.46
N SER A 81 -1.46 50.97 48.23
CA SER A 81 -1.69 51.38 49.62
C SER A 81 -2.58 52.63 49.69
N TRP A 82 -3.15 52.93 50.86
CA TRP A 82 -3.98 54.12 51.05
C TRP A 82 -3.21 55.42 50.72
N GLU A 83 -1.93 55.51 51.10
CA GLU A 83 -1.09 56.67 50.83
C GLU A 83 -0.81 56.84 49.33
N GLU A 84 -0.53 55.74 48.61
CA GLU A 84 -0.35 55.76 47.15
C GLU A 84 -1.66 56.08 46.41
N LEU A 85 -2.79 55.56 46.87
CA LEU A 85 -4.11 55.86 46.31
C LEU A 85 -4.43 57.37 46.44
N GLN A 86 -4.12 57.97 47.59
CA GLN A 86 -4.27 59.42 47.80
C GLN A 86 -3.30 60.23 46.93
N MET A 87 -2.05 59.79 46.76
CA MET A 87 -1.12 60.43 45.80
C MET A 87 -1.61 60.30 44.35
N HIS A 88 -2.19 59.17 43.97
CA HIS A 88 -2.73 58.96 42.62
C HIS A 88 -4.03 59.75 42.36
N LEU A 89 -4.88 59.95 43.37
CA LEU A 89 -6.00 60.89 43.34
C LEU A 89 -5.51 62.34 43.21
N ALA A 90 -4.52 62.76 44.01
CA ALA A 90 -3.94 64.10 43.93
C ALA A 90 -3.23 64.37 42.58
N SER A 91 -2.62 63.35 41.97
CA SER A 91 -2.03 63.43 40.63
C SER A 91 -3.05 63.42 39.47
N GLY A 92 -4.34 63.17 39.76
CA GLY A 92 -5.38 63.02 38.74
C GLY A 92 -5.26 61.76 37.87
N ARG A 93 -4.38 60.81 38.22
CA ARG A 93 -4.27 59.51 37.54
C ARG A 93 -5.48 58.63 37.85
N ILE A 94 -5.86 58.57 39.12
CA ILE A 94 -7.08 57.89 39.56
C ILE A 94 -8.14 58.98 39.77
N VAL A 95 -9.35 58.74 39.29
CA VAL A 95 -10.51 59.60 39.56
C VAL A 95 -11.48 58.83 40.45
N GLY A 96 -11.88 59.44 41.56
CA GLY A 96 -12.95 58.95 42.42
C GLY A 96 -14.28 59.64 42.10
N ARG A 97 -15.40 58.91 42.24
CA ARG A 97 -16.76 59.45 42.20
C ARG A 97 -17.62 58.76 43.24
N GLU A 98 -18.69 59.40 43.68
CA GLU A 98 -19.72 58.72 44.47
C GLU A 98 -20.50 57.73 43.58
N CYS A 99 -20.82 56.55 44.11
CA CYS A 99 -21.53 55.50 43.42
C CYS A 99 -22.97 55.96 43.09
N ALA A 100 -23.33 55.93 41.80
CA ALA A 100 -24.61 56.46 41.32
C ALA A 100 -25.86 55.77 41.93
N SER A 101 -25.71 54.58 42.51
CA SER A 101 -26.78 53.82 43.18
C SER A 101 -26.66 53.75 44.70
N THR A 102 -25.61 54.28 45.32
CA THR A 102 -25.37 54.08 46.76
C THR A 102 -24.62 55.27 47.36
N TRP A 103 -25.40 56.16 48.01
CA TRP A 103 -24.90 57.34 48.70
C TRP A 103 -23.88 56.97 49.80
N GLY A 104 -22.78 57.72 49.89
CA GLY A 104 -21.69 57.52 50.84
C GLY A 104 -20.66 56.46 50.44
N VAL A 105 -20.80 55.81 49.27
CA VAL A 105 -19.84 54.81 48.76
C VAL A 105 -19.12 55.38 47.54
N TYR A 106 -17.79 55.33 47.53
CA TYR A 106 -16.97 55.84 46.43
C TYR A 106 -16.43 54.72 45.52
N GLU A 107 -16.50 54.99 44.22
CA GLU A 107 -15.91 54.19 43.14
C GLU A 107 -14.72 54.94 42.52
N TYR A 108 -13.70 54.20 42.12
CA TYR A 108 -12.45 54.73 41.59
C TYR A 108 -12.14 54.13 40.21
N CYS A 109 -11.49 54.90 39.34
CA CYS A 109 -11.07 54.47 38.00
C CYS A 109 -9.64 54.95 37.70
N ASP A 110 -8.75 54.06 37.23
CA ASP A 110 -7.41 54.45 36.74
C ASP A 110 -7.52 54.92 35.29
N MET A 111 -7.27 56.22 35.06
CA MET A 111 -7.36 56.86 33.75
C MET A 111 -6.17 56.52 32.84
N GLN A 112 -5.24 55.68 33.29
CA GLN A 112 -4.05 55.24 32.56
C GLN A 112 -3.98 53.71 32.35
N ASP A 113 -5.07 52.96 32.57
CA ASP A 113 -5.14 51.53 32.22
C ASP A 113 -5.47 51.32 30.73
N TRP A 114 -4.56 50.65 30.00
CA TRP A 114 -4.62 50.48 28.54
C TRP A 114 -4.72 49.01 28.16
N VAL A 115 -5.87 48.61 27.62
CA VAL A 115 -6.11 47.22 27.18
C VAL A 115 -5.93 47.13 25.66
N THR A 116 -5.05 46.24 25.23
CA THR A 116 -4.79 45.99 23.80
C THR A 116 -5.83 45.02 23.24
N VAL A 117 -6.77 45.52 22.44
CA VAL A 117 -7.82 44.67 21.84
C VAL A 117 -7.46 44.36 20.39
N GLN A 118 -7.26 43.06 20.11
CA GLN A 118 -7.12 42.56 18.74
C GLN A 118 -8.50 42.37 18.12
N ALA A 119 -8.82 43.12 17.06
CA ALA A 119 -10.07 42.98 16.32
C ALA A 119 -9.78 42.63 14.85
N ALA A 120 -10.27 41.47 14.42
CA ALA A 120 -10.24 41.05 13.02
C ALA A 120 -11.52 41.51 12.31
N GLN A 121 -11.40 42.40 11.32
CA GLN A 121 -12.53 42.78 10.48
C GLN A 121 -12.52 41.98 9.16
N SER A 122 -13.68 41.44 8.83
CA SER A 122 -13.90 40.64 7.61
C SER A 122 -14.61 41.50 6.57
N LYS A 123 -13.90 41.95 5.54
CA LYS A 123 -14.53 42.54 4.34
C LYS A 123 -14.89 41.43 3.36
N LYS A 124 -16.16 41.37 2.97
CA LYS A 124 -16.62 40.53 1.84
C LYS A 124 -16.53 41.35 0.56
N ARG A 125 -15.71 40.93 -0.39
CA ARG A 125 -15.60 41.57 -1.70
C ARG A 125 -16.20 40.63 -2.75
N ALA A 126 -17.30 41.06 -3.37
CA ALA A 126 -17.91 40.33 -4.47
C ALA A 126 -17.23 40.75 -5.78
N ARG A 127 -16.60 39.80 -6.48
CA ARG A 127 -16.16 39.97 -7.87
C ARG A 127 -17.00 39.07 -8.78
N ILE A 128 -17.23 39.54 -9.99
CA ILE A 128 -17.99 38.81 -11.01
C ILE A 128 -16.98 38.05 -11.88
N ALA A 129 -17.13 36.73 -11.96
CA ALA A 129 -16.23 35.83 -12.70
C ALA A 129 -17.01 34.92 -13.67
N GLN A 130 -16.28 34.25 -14.58
CA GLN A 130 -16.82 33.45 -15.68
C GLN A 130 -16.15 32.07 -15.71
N GLU A 131 -16.91 31.03 -16.02
CA GLU A 131 -16.39 29.67 -16.23
C GLU A 131 -15.60 29.56 -17.56
N TYR A 132 -14.44 28.92 -17.52
CA TYR A 132 -13.68 28.55 -18.72
C TYR A 132 -14.33 27.32 -19.36
N VAL A 133 -14.65 27.41 -20.65
CA VAL A 133 -15.09 26.27 -21.45
C VAL A 133 -13.86 25.80 -22.23
N PRO A 134 -13.41 24.54 -22.11
CA PRO A 134 -12.18 24.06 -22.77
C PRO A 134 -12.37 23.92 -24.28
N ASN A 135 -11.26 24.03 -25.00
CA ASN A 135 -11.23 24.54 -26.36
C ASN A 135 -11.00 23.46 -27.47
N SER A 136 -11.02 23.82 -28.76
CA SER A 136 -10.82 22.90 -29.90
C SER A 136 -9.43 22.32 -29.83
N ASP A 137 -8.50 23.26 -29.76
CA ASP A 137 -7.07 23.04 -29.79
C ASP A 137 -6.69 22.38 -28.46
N ASP A 138 -7.36 22.71 -27.33
CA ASP A 138 -7.26 21.98 -26.05
C ASP A 138 -7.79 20.52 -26.13
N GLU A 139 -8.94 20.26 -26.78
CA GLU A 139 -9.50 18.91 -26.97
C GLU A 139 -8.56 18.06 -27.86
N MET A 140 -8.02 18.65 -28.93
CA MET A 140 -6.99 18.03 -29.78
C MET A 140 -5.63 17.87 -29.07
N LEU A 141 -5.27 18.78 -28.17
CA LEU A 141 -4.07 18.70 -27.33
C LEU A 141 -4.19 17.52 -26.36
N LEU A 142 -5.36 17.35 -25.75
CA LEU A 142 -5.68 16.21 -24.90
C LEU A 142 -5.66 14.90 -25.71
N ASP A 143 -6.32 14.85 -26.86
CA ASP A 143 -6.36 13.64 -27.70
C ASP A 143 -4.95 13.30 -28.26
N SER A 144 -4.12 14.30 -28.58
CA SER A 144 -2.70 14.12 -28.92
C SER A 144 -1.88 13.58 -27.74
N CYS A 145 -2.11 14.10 -26.53
CA CYS A 145 -1.46 13.62 -25.31
C CYS A 145 -1.91 12.20 -24.92
N MET A 146 -3.12 11.79 -25.29
CA MET A 146 -3.63 10.43 -25.10
C MET A 146 -3.23 9.45 -26.21
N GLN A 147 -2.64 9.93 -27.29
CA GLN A 147 -2.20 9.14 -28.46
C GLN A 147 -0.68 9.08 -28.65
N GLY A 148 0.09 9.94 -27.97
CA GLY A 148 1.56 9.95 -28.03
C GLY A 148 2.23 8.83 -27.20
N ASN A 149 3.51 8.56 -27.48
CA ASN A 149 4.37 7.72 -26.64
C ASN A 149 4.49 8.33 -25.23
N MET A 150 4.38 7.51 -24.18
CA MET A 150 4.48 7.95 -22.77
C MET A 150 5.71 8.80 -22.46
N LYS A 151 6.87 8.51 -23.06
CA LYS A 151 8.13 9.26 -22.90
C LYS A 151 7.99 10.72 -23.39
N ALA A 152 7.27 10.90 -24.51
CA ALA A 152 6.95 12.23 -25.05
C ALA A 152 5.85 12.93 -24.22
N ASN A 153 4.90 12.18 -23.65
CA ASN A 153 3.83 12.74 -22.83
C ASN A 153 4.35 13.25 -21.47
N ALA A 154 5.28 12.52 -20.83
CA ALA A 154 5.98 12.97 -19.62
C ALA A 154 6.75 14.28 -19.88
N SER A 155 7.49 14.34 -20.98
CA SER A 155 8.23 15.54 -21.41
C SER A 155 7.32 16.75 -21.65
N ARG A 156 6.10 16.53 -22.17
CA ARG A 156 5.09 17.59 -22.39
C ARG A 156 4.40 18.05 -21.11
N LEU A 157 4.13 17.15 -20.16
CA LEU A 157 3.55 17.51 -18.85
C LEU A 157 4.46 18.45 -18.05
N LEU A 158 5.78 18.31 -18.19
CA LEU A 158 6.78 19.21 -17.60
C LEU A 158 6.84 20.58 -18.32
N ALA A 159 6.46 20.66 -19.59
CA ALA A 159 6.55 21.86 -20.42
C ALA A 159 5.30 22.76 -20.40
N GLN A 160 4.15 22.28 -19.92
CA GLN A 160 2.86 23.01 -19.97
C GLN A 160 2.66 24.10 -18.89
N SER A 161 3.74 24.68 -18.37
CA SER A 161 3.67 25.81 -17.42
C SER A 161 3.33 27.17 -18.05
N SER A 162 3.03 27.22 -19.36
CA SER A 162 2.72 28.46 -20.09
C SER A 162 1.53 28.37 -21.06
N GLY A 163 0.39 28.96 -20.69
CA GLY A 163 -0.62 29.53 -21.62
C GLY A 163 -1.68 28.59 -22.25
N SER A 164 -2.96 28.84 -21.94
CA SER A 164 -4.18 28.20 -22.49
C SER A 164 -4.76 28.83 -23.79
N LYS A 165 -5.42 28.09 -24.73
CA LYS A 165 -6.47 28.60 -25.71
C LYS A 165 -6.95 27.69 -26.90
N GLY A 166 -8.16 28.01 -27.44
CA GLY A 166 -8.83 27.67 -28.75
C GLY A 166 -10.39 27.96 -28.76
N LEU A 167 -11.25 27.24 -29.54
CA LEU A 167 -12.56 26.59 -29.12
C LEU A 167 -13.35 25.88 -30.28
N GLY A 168 -13.63 24.56 -30.18
CA GLY A 168 -14.59 23.84 -31.08
C GLY A 168 -14.46 22.30 -31.19
N LYS A 169 -15.38 21.49 -30.64
CA LYS A 169 -16.74 21.16 -31.19
C LYS A 169 -16.73 20.35 -32.51
N SER A 170 -17.57 19.31 -32.73
CA SER A 170 -18.69 18.76 -31.95
C SER A 170 -19.41 17.59 -32.65
N SER A 171 -20.21 16.80 -31.90
CA SER A 171 -21.49 16.17 -32.35
C SER A 171 -21.39 15.02 -33.39
N SER A 172 -22.26 13.99 -33.44
CA SER A 172 -23.54 13.75 -32.74
C SER A 172 -24.01 12.28 -32.78
N LYS A 173 -24.75 11.86 -31.73
CA LYS A 173 -25.94 10.97 -31.73
C LYS A 173 -25.98 9.65 -32.54
N GLY A 174 -26.24 8.54 -31.83
CA GLY A 174 -26.93 7.35 -32.35
C GLY A 174 -27.42 6.41 -31.23
N LYS A 175 -28.72 6.11 -31.13
CA LYS A 175 -29.33 5.27 -30.05
C LYS A 175 -29.99 4.01 -30.63
N GLY A 176 -29.94 2.89 -29.89
CA GLY A 176 -30.86 1.74 -30.02
C GLY A 176 -30.20 0.42 -29.57
N LYS A 177 -30.35 -0.09 -28.34
CA LYS A 177 -31.51 -0.77 -27.70
C LYS A 177 -32.03 -2.02 -28.43
N GLY A 178 -31.75 -3.20 -27.88
CA GLY A 178 -32.36 -4.49 -28.26
C GLY A 178 -32.16 -5.58 -27.18
N LYS A 179 -33.13 -5.70 -26.28
CA LYS A 179 -33.21 -6.69 -25.18
C LYS A 179 -33.32 -8.14 -25.68
N GLY A 180 -32.73 -9.09 -24.93
CA GLY A 180 -33.12 -10.50 -24.92
C GLY A 180 -32.77 -11.16 -23.58
N LYS A 181 -33.78 -11.69 -22.86
CA LYS A 181 -33.57 -12.39 -21.56
C LYS A 181 -33.76 -13.90 -21.75
N GLY A 182 -32.80 -14.69 -21.28
CA GLY A 182 -32.97 -16.12 -21.00
C GLY A 182 -32.30 -16.45 -19.66
N LYS A 183 -33.08 -16.91 -18.67
CA LYS A 183 -32.56 -17.36 -17.37
C LYS A 183 -32.49 -18.89 -17.35
N GLY A 184 -31.30 -19.44 -17.13
CA GLY A 184 -31.10 -20.79 -16.59
C GLY A 184 -30.33 -20.66 -15.28
N LYS A 185 -30.86 -21.21 -14.19
CA LYS A 185 -30.20 -21.22 -12.88
C LYS A 185 -29.30 -22.45 -12.76
N GLY A 186 -28.10 -22.26 -12.22
CA GLY A 186 -27.33 -23.28 -11.50
C GLY A 186 -26.70 -22.59 -10.29
N ASP A 187 -26.89 -23.14 -9.08
CA ASP A 187 -26.35 -22.56 -7.85
C ASP A 187 -24.81 -22.60 -7.86
N SER A 188 -24.08 -21.51 -7.62
CA SER A 188 -24.08 -20.54 -6.51
C SER A 188 -23.24 -21.01 -5.32
N GLN A 189 -22.08 -20.35 -5.15
CA GLN A 189 -21.20 -20.52 -4.00
C GLN A 189 -21.97 -20.22 -2.70
N LEU A 190 -21.76 -21.08 -1.70
CA LEU A 190 -22.19 -20.91 -0.32
C LEU A 190 -21.63 -19.61 0.25
N ALA A 191 -22.49 -18.86 0.94
CA ALA A 191 -22.09 -17.69 1.72
C ALA A 191 -21.50 -18.14 3.07
N LEU A 192 -20.64 -17.28 3.63
CA LEU A 192 -20.25 -17.36 5.04
C LEU A 192 -21.51 -17.14 5.90
N GLN A 193 -21.82 -18.08 6.79
CA GLN A 193 -22.84 -17.88 7.83
C GLN A 193 -22.32 -16.96 8.93
N ASP A 194 -23.24 -16.27 9.57
CA ASP A 194 -22.95 -15.32 10.65
C ASP A 194 -22.41 -16.01 11.90
N ARG A 195 -21.59 -15.25 12.62
CA ARG A 195 -21.02 -15.65 13.91
C ARG A 195 -22.04 -15.40 15.02
N GLU A 196 -22.92 -16.35 15.24
CA GLU A 196 -23.57 -16.50 16.55
C GLU A 196 -22.55 -17.00 17.60
N GLU A 197 -22.99 -17.06 18.85
CA GLU A 197 -22.09 -17.12 20.00
C GLU A 197 -21.32 -18.45 20.05
N LYS A 198 -19.99 -18.38 20.25
CA LYS A 198 -19.16 -19.57 20.43
C LYS A 198 -19.40 -20.24 21.79
N HIS A 199 -20.52 -20.95 21.90
CA HIS A 199 -20.48 -22.29 22.46
C HIS A 199 -19.68 -23.21 21.52
N THR A 200 -19.14 -24.29 22.08
CA THR A 200 -18.15 -25.14 21.42
C THR A 200 -18.80 -26.20 20.52
N GLU A 201 -19.07 -25.83 19.26
CA GLU A 201 -19.53 -26.72 18.17
C GLU A 201 -18.54 -27.84 17.76
N ASP A 202 -17.49 -28.10 18.56
CA ASP A 202 -16.62 -29.27 18.42
C ASP A 202 -17.17 -30.51 19.18
N GLU A 203 -18.30 -30.38 19.90
CA GLU A 203 -18.89 -31.47 20.72
C GLU A 203 -20.07 -32.22 20.05
N GLU A 204 -20.80 -31.60 19.10
CA GLU A 204 -22.00 -32.20 18.50
C GLU A 204 -21.74 -33.16 17.31
N GLU A 205 -20.50 -33.24 16.81
CA GLU A 205 -20.12 -34.17 15.75
C GLU A 205 -19.70 -35.57 16.25
N ASP A 206 -19.61 -35.81 17.56
CA ASP A 206 -19.20 -37.10 18.15
C ASP A 206 -20.40 -38.06 18.40
N GLU A 207 -21.66 -37.59 18.39
CA GLU A 207 -22.83 -38.42 18.80
C GLU A 207 -23.25 -39.53 17.79
N ASP A 208 -23.04 -39.32 16.48
CA ASP A 208 -23.41 -40.31 15.44
C ASP A 208 -22.28 -41.32 15.08
N LYS A 209 -21.12 -41.25 15.74
CA LYS A 209 -19.94 -42.10 15.45
C LYS A 209 -19.87 -43.28 16.41
N THR A 210 -19.76 -44.51 15.87
CA THR A 210 -19.64 -45.72 16.70
C THR A 210 -18.40 -45.68 17.60
N GLU A 211 -18.46 -46.31 18.78
CA GLU A 211 -17.33 -46.31 19.74
C GLU A 211 -16.01 -46.82 19.12
N GLU A 212 -16.09 -47.74 18.17
CA GLU A 212 -14.94 -48.29 17.44
C GLU A 212 -14.28 -47.25 16.50
N GLU A 213 -15.08 -46.38 15.88
CA GLU A 213 -14.59 -45.28 15.03
C GLU A 213 -13.99 -44.14 15.87
N GLN A 214 -14.66 -43.77 16.97
CA GLN A 214 -14.12 -42.81 17.93
C GLN A 214 -12.76 -43.27 18.48
N LEU A 215 -12.61 -44.57 18.76
CA LEU A 215 -11.36 -45.16 19.23
C LEU A 215 -10.26 -45.13 18.15
N LYS A 216 -10.58 -45.48 16.89
CA LYS A 216 -9.64 -45.38 15.76
C LYS A 216 -9.15 -43.95 15.56
N ASP A 217 -10.02 -42.96 15.66
CA ASP A 217 -9.64 -41.55 15.53
C ASP A 217 -8.87 -41.02 16.74
N ALA A 218 -9.17 -41.50 17.95
CA ALA A 218 -8.37 -41.23 19.14
C ALA A 218 -6.94 -41.79 18.99
N TYR A 219 -6.75 -42.99 18.43
CA TYR A 219 -5.41 -43.53 18.13
C TYR A 219 -4.67 -42.76 17.03
N LYS A 220 -5.36 -42.29 15.97
CA LYS A 220 -4.78 -41.37 14.97
C LYS A 220 -4.30 -40.06 15.63
N LYS A 221 -5.11 -39.48 16.52
CA LYS A 221 -4.76 -38.29 17.32
C LYS A 221 -3.57 -38.58 18.25
N ALA A 222 -3.52 -39.75 18.90
CA ALA A 222 -2.41 -40.17 19.78
C ALA A 222 -1.08 -40.33 19.04
N LYS A 223 -1.09 -40.88 17.82
CA LYS A 223 0.10 -40.98 16.96
C LYS A 223 0.65 -39.58 16.62
N LYS A 224 -0.22 -38.65 16.20
CA LYS A 224 0.16 -37.24 15.93
C LYS A 224 0.71 -36.54 17.18
N ALA A 225 0.07 -36.74 18.35
CA ALA A 225 0.50 -36.14 19.61
C ALA A 225 1.87 -36.67 20.08
N ARG A 226 2.13 -37.97 19.95
CA ARG A 226 3.43 -38.60 20.20
C ARG A 226 4.54 -37.99 19.32
N ASP A 227 4.29 -37.87 18.03
CA ASP A 227 5.27 -37.36 17.07
C ASP A 227 5.57 -35.87 17.33
N MET A 228 4.53 -35.09 17.67
CA MET A 228 4.68 -33.69 18.10
C MET A 228 5.44 -33.55 19.42
N ALA A 229 5.15 -34.37 20.44
CA ALA A 229 5.86 -34.34 21.72
C ALA A 229 7.34 -34.69 21.55
N THR A 230 7.66 -35.66 20.68
CA THR A 230 9.04 -36.05 20.37
C THR A 230 9.81 -34.92 19.69
N ALA A 231 9.23 -34.29 18.67
CA ALA A 231 9.86 -33.16 17.97
C ALA A 231 10.07 -31.94 18.89
N VAL A 232 9.06 -31.58 19.69
CA VAL A 232 9.13 -30.44 20.62
C VAL A 232 10.14 -30.68 21.74
N CYS A 233 10.29 -31.93 22.20
CA CYS A 233 11.32 -32.28 23.19
C CYS A 233 12.75 -32.06 22.64
N ALA A 234 13.00 -32.50 21.41
CA ALA A 234 14.29 -32.29 20.74
C ALA A 234 14.58 -30.80 20.49
N ASP A 235 13.60 -30.04 19.96
CA ASP A 235 13.77 -28.60 19.75
C ASP A 235 14.01 -27.84 21.09
N PHE A 236 13.42 -28.31 22.19
CA PHE A 236 13.58 -27.68 23.52
C PHE A 236 14.96 -27.93 24.13
N GLU A 237 15.52 -29.14 23.96
CA GLU A 237 16.90 -29.47 24.34
C GLU A 237 17.90 -28.55 23.64
N ASP A 238 17.72 -28.34 22.34
CA ASP A 238 18.51 -27.44 21.50
C ASP A 238 18.43 -25.97 21.98
N CYS A 239 17.26 -25.54 22.46
CA CYS A 239 17.06 -24.20 23.03
C CYS A 239 17.70 -24.04 24.41
N LEU A 240 17.58 -25.06 25.28
CA LEU A 240 18.21 -25.07 26.60
C LEU A 240 19.74 -25.08 26.48
N ALA A 241 20.31 -25.84 25.54
CA ALA A 241 21.74 -25.86 25.27
C ALA A 241 22.27 -24.46 24.85
N LYS A 242 21.58 -23.78 23.94
CA LYS A 242 21.95 -22.43 23.46
C LYS A 242 21.77 -21.35 24.54
N ALA A 243 20.74 -21.45 25.38
CA ALA A 243 20.50 -20.52 26.48
C ALA A 243 21.32 -20.81 27.75
N ASN A 244 21.99 -21.97 27.84
CA ASN A 244 22.71 -22.45 29.03
C ASN A 244 23.67 -21.43 29.69
N PRO A 245 24.44 -20.58 28.97
CA PRO A 245 25.31 -19.59 29.61
C PRO A 245 24.55 -18.52 30.42
N TYR A 246 23.28 -18.27 30.09
CA TYR A 246 22.49 -17.12 30.57
C TYR A 246 21.40 -17.51 31.58
N LEU A 247 21.22 -18.81 31.85
CA LEU A 247 20.18 -19.32 32.75
C LEU A 247 20.66 -19.46 34.20
N SER A 248 19.78 -19.16 35.16
CA SER A 248 20.03 -19.44 36.58
C SER A 248 20.07 -20.96 36.86
N LYS A 249 20.72 -21.37 37.96
CA LYS A 249 20.76 -22.79 38.38
C LYS A 249 19.35 -23.39 38.58
N ALA A 250 18.40 -22.60 39.08
CA ALA A 250 17.00 -23.02 39.23
C ALA A 250 16.29 -23.15 37.87
N SER A 251 16.47 -22.17 36.97
CA SER A 251 15.89 -22.19 35.62
C SER A 251 16.37 -23.40 34.80
N LYS A 252 17.65 -23.77 34.91
CA LYS A 252 18.21 -24.98 34.26
C LYS A 252 17.56 -26.26 34.79
N GLN A 253 17.39 -26.38 36.11
CA GLN A 253 16.74 -27.55 36.71
C GLN A 253 15.26 -27.65 36.33
N ASN A 254 14.54 -26.53 36.21
CA ASN A 254 13.14 -26.55 35.80
C ASN A 254 13.00 -26.92 34.32
N GLY A 255 13.81 -26.33 33.42
CA GLY A 255 13.83 -26.73 32.00
C GLY A 255 14.14 -28.22 31.79
N LEU A 256 15.11 -28.77 32.53
CA LEU A 256 15.42 -30.20 32.48
C LEU A 256 14.27 -31.08 32.97
N LYS A 257 13.54 -30.67 34.02
CA LYS A 257 12.33 -31.37 34.50
C LYS A 257 11.21 -31.34 33.46
N ASP A 258 10.98 -30.20 32.81
CA ASP A 258 9.95 -30.07 31.77
C ASP A 258 10.27 -30.92 30.54
N GLN A 259 11.54 -30.98 30.13
CA GLN A 259 12.03 -31.87 29.07
C GLN A 259 11.78 -33.35 29.43
N GLN A 260 12.18 -33.78 30.63
CA GLN A 260 11.98 -35.15 31.12
C GLN A 260 10.50 -35.53 31.20
N LEU A 261 9.65 -34.61 31.64
CA LEU A 261 8.21 -34.83 31.78
C LEU A 261 7.51 -34.91 30.41
N LEU A 262 7.88 -34.06 29.45
CA LEU A 262 7.39 -34.15 28.07
C LEU A 262 7.85 -35.44 27.38
N ALA A 263 9.10 -35.86 27.56
CA ALA A 263 9.61 -37.14 27.07
C ALA A 263 8.87 -38.33 27.66
N ALA A 264 8.57 -38.30 28.97
CA ALA A 264 7.77 -39.33 29.64
C ALA A 264 6.32 -39.39 29.11
N MET A 265 5.69 -38.24 28.84
CA MET A 265 4.36 -38.19 28.20
C MET A 265 4.39 -38.77 26.77
N GLY A 266 5.39 -38.40 25.96
CA GLY A 266 5.59 -38.96 24.63
C GLY A 266 5.79 -40.48 24.64
N ASN A 267 6.55 -41.01 25.59
CA ASN A 267 6.73 -42.45 25.78
C ASN A 267 5.44 -43.17 26.22
N LYS A 268 4.64 -42.57 27.12
CA LYS A 268 3.32 -43.12 27.49
C LYS A 268 2.36 -43.18 26.30
N LEU A 269 2.33 -42.16 25.44
CA LEU A 269 1.56 -42.20 24.18
C LEU A 269 2.10 -43.23 23.19
N LYS A 270 3.43 -43.42 23.11
CA LYS A 270 4.06 -44.47 22.31
C LYS A 270 3.62 -45.86 22.76
N GLU A 271 3.61 -46.14 24.07
CA GLU A 271 3.10 -47.40 24.61
C GLU A 271 1.61 -47.60 24.36
N ALA A 272 0.79 -46.55 24.52
CA ALA A 272 -0.65 -46.60 24.25
C ALA A 272 -0.93 -46.96 22.78
N VAL A 273 -0.23 -46.32 21.84
CA VAL A 273 -0.34 -46.60 20.39
C VAL A 273 0.22 -47.97 20.01
N SER A 274 1.23 -48.49 20.71
CA SER A 274 1.82 -49.81 20.40
C SER A 274 1.08 -51.00 21.00
N LYS A 275 0.26 -50.81 22.04
CA LYS A 275 -0.47 -51.90 22.72
C LYS A 275 -1.95 -51.98 22.35
N GLU A 276 -2.51 -50.94 21.71
CA GLU A 276 -3.91 -50.79 21.26
C GLU A 276 -5.01 -51.17 22.28
N ASN A 277 -4.67 -51.24 23.57
CA ASN A 277 -5.52 -51.74 24.66
C ASN A 277 -5.73 -50.67 25.76
N VAL A 278 -6.00 -49.43 25.36
CA VAL A 278 -6.26 -48.30 26.28
C VAL A 278 -7.70 -47.82 26.13
N PRO A 279 -8.50 -47.75 27.23
CA PRO A 279 -9.88 -47.25 27.16
C PRO A 279 -9.97 -45.81 26.65
N LEU A 280 -10.98 -45.51 25.83
CA LEU A 280 -11.18 -44.22 25.14
C LEU A 280 -11.07 -43.02 26.09
N LYS A 281 -11.72 -43.07 27.26
CA LYS A 281 -11.66 -42.02 28.28
C LYS A 281 -10.24 -41.74 28.79
N LYS A 282 -9.43 -42.78 28.98
CA LYS A 282 -8.02 -42.66 29.42
C LYS A 282 -7.14 -42.10 28.29
N LEU A 283 -7.40 -42.50 27.04
CA LEU A 283 -6.70 -41.98 25.87
C LEU A 283 -7.01 -40.50 25.59
N LYS A 284 -8.28 -40.07 25.72
CA LYS A 284 -8.69 -38.65 25.64
C LYS A 284 -7.97 -37.81 26.73
N SER A 285 -7.84 -38.30 27.98
CA SER A 285 -7.07 -37.61 29.05
C SER A 285 -5.58 -37.45 28.71
N MET A 286 -4.92 -38.53 28.30
CA MET A 286 -3.48 -38.51 27.97
C MET A 286 -3.16 -37.57 26.80
N LEU A 287 -4.08 -37.46 25.84
CA LEU A 287 -4.01 -36.49 24.74
C LEU A 287 -4.07 -35.04 25.24
N GLN A 288 -5.01 -34.72 26.12
CA GLN A 288 -5.20 -33.38 26.68
C GLN A 288 -4.00 -32.95 27.55
N GLU A 289 -3.53 -33.83 28.45
CA GLU A 289 -2.34 -33.59 29.27
C GLU A 289 -1.10 -33.30 28.41
N THR A 290 -0.86 -34.11 27.36
CA THR A 290 0.28 -33.93 26.47
C THR A 290 0.16 -32.65 25.65
N ALA A 291 -1.03 -32.31 25.15
CA ALA A 291 -1.27 -31.09 24.38
C ALA A 291 -1.01 -29.82 25.22
N ASN A 292 -1.47 -29.81 26.47
CA ASN A 292 -1.21 -28.72 27.42
C ASN A 292 0.29 -28.57 27.68
N LYS A 293 1.00 -29.67 27.97
CA LYS A 293 2.45 -29.61 28.22
C LYS A 293 3.27 -29.20 27.00
N VAL A 294 2.87 -29.64 25.79
CA VAL A 294 3.48 -29.16 24.53
C VAL A 294 3.31 -27.65 24.36
N LYS A 295 2.19 -27.06 24.79
CA LYS A 295 1.98 -25.61 24.74
C LYS A 295 2.91 -24.88 25.71
N GLU A 296 2.98 -25.30 26.98
CA GLU A 296 3.89 -24.74 27.99
C GLU A 296 5.36 -24.77 27.53
N VAL A 297 5.81 -25.91 27.00
CA VAL A 297 7.19 -26.05 26.49
C VAL A 297 7.42 -25.16 25.26
N LYS A 298 6.46 -25.03 24.35
CA LYS A 298 6.57 -24.10 23.20
C LYS A 298 6.62 -22.63 23.60
N ASP A 299 5.99 -22.24 24.69
CA ASP A 299 6.05 -20.86 25.18
C ASP A 299 7.37 -20.56 25.89
N THR A 300 7.85 -21.45 26.79
CA THR A 300 9.20 -21.33 27.37
C THR A 300 10.32 -21.37 26.33
N MET A 301 10.19 -22.17 25.25
CA MET A 301 11.11 -22.14 24.11
C MET A 301 11.24 -20.75 23.45
N LYS A 302 10.18 -19.93 23.41
CA LYS A 302 10.25 -18.57 22.85
C LYS A 302 11.10 -17.66 23.74
N GLU A 303 10.91 -17.75 25.05
CA GLU A 303 11.68 -17.00 26.04
C GLU A 303 13.17 -17.37 25.98
N LEU A 304 13.50 -18.67 25.91
CA LEU A 304 14.88 -19.15 25.77
C LEU A 304 15.56 -18.64 24.48
N LYS A 305 14.83 -18.63 23.35
CA LYS A 305 15.33 -18.09 22.07
C LYS A 305 15.57 -16.58 22.16
N GLN A 306 14.69 -15.83 22.81
CA GLN A 306 14.89 -14.39 23.05
C GLN A 306 16.10 -14.12 23.96
N LEU A 307 16.30 -14.93 25.00
CA LEU A 307 17.43 -14.82 25.93
C LEU A 307 18.76 -15.05 25.21
N ALA A 308 18.85 -16.11 24.39
CA ALA A 308 20.06 -16.43 23.62
C ALA A 308 20.41 -15.34 22.60
N ASN A 309 19.41 -14.77 21.91
CA ASN A 309 19.64 -13.73 20.91
C ASN A 309 20.06 -12.37 21.51
N LYS A 310 19.67 -12.07 22.76
CA LYS A 310 20.01 -10.82 23.45
C LYS A 310 21.51 -10.66 23.74
N ALA A 311 22.27 -11.75 23.77
CA ALA A 311 23.71 -11.72 24.06
C ALA A 311 24.60 -11.49 22.83
N GLY A 312 24.03 -11.55 21.61
CA GLY A 312 24.80 -11.37 20.37
C GLY A 312 25.15 -9.91 20.04
N SER A 313 24.53 -8.93 20.71
CA SER A 313 24.73 -7.51 20.42
C SER A 313 25.83 -6.87 21.27
N ILE A 314 27.09 -7.22 20.99
CA ILE A 314 28.25 -6.40 21.38
C ILE A 314 28.58 -5.49 20.19
N ALA A 315 28.38 -4.18 20.35
CA ALA A 315 28.64 -3.20 19.30
C ALA A 315 30.13 -3.14 18.97
N SER A 316 30.51 -3.56 17.76
CA SER A 316 31.88 -3.48 17.27
C SER A 316 32.25 -2.04 16.91
N LYS A 317 33.08 -1.41 17.76
CA LYS A 317 33.81 -0.20 17.37
C LYS A 317 34.79 -0.56 16.25
N VAL A 318 34.50 -0.15 15.02
CA VAL A 318 35.47 -0.13 13.93
C VAL A 318 35.57 1.29 13.39
N SER A 319 36.73 1.92 13.63
CA SER A 319 37.10 3.16 12.96
C SER A 319 37.55 2.84 11.53
N VAL A 320 36.89 3.42 10.54
CA VAL A 320 37.40 3.44 9.16
C VAL A 320 37.69 4.88 8.79
N LYS A 321 38.97 5.23 8.81
CA LYS A 321 39.52 6.27 7.95
C LYS A 321 39.80 5.65 6.58
N ASP A 322 39.74 6.50 5.55
CA ASP A 322 40.39 6.33 4.24
C ASP A 322 39.97 5.13 3.37
N ALA A 323 38.90 5.32 2.58
CA ALA A 323 38.88 4.97 1.15
C ALA A 323 37.76 5.72 0.42
N CYS A 324 38.08 6.31 -0.74
CA CYS A 324 37.18 7.16 -1.52
C CYS A 324 36.43 6.37 -2.60
N TRP A 325 35.10 6.51 -2.66
CA TRP A 325 34.36 6.72 -3.92
C TRP A 325 32.95 7.26 -3.63
N GLN A 326 32.62 8.43 -4.16
CA GLN A 326 31.25 8.96 -4.17
C GLN A 326 30.76 9.10 -5.61
N PRO A 327 29.56 8.59 -5.97
CA PRO A 327 28.88 8.99 -7.18
C PRO A 327 28.30 10.40 -6.98
N ALA A 328 28.62 11.32 -7.90
CA ALA A 328 28.12 12.68 -7.86
C ALA A 328 26.61 12.73 -8.17
N VAL A 329 25.79 12.96 -7.14
CA VAL A 329 24.37 13.29 -7.31
C VAL A 329 24.26 14.77 -7.61
N ALA A 330 23.80 15.11 -8.81
CA ALA A 330 23.46 16.48 -9.16
C ALA A 330 22.23 16.93 -8.34
N GLN A 331 22.44 17.75 -7.32
CA GLN A 331 21.36 18.43 -6.61
C GLN A 331 20.88 19.62 -7.46
N GLU A 332 19.80 19.42 -8.22
CA GLU A 332 19.04 20.57 -8.74
C GLU A 332 18.30 21.25 -7.58
N SER A 333 18.56 22.55 -7.41
CA SER A 333 18.11 23.33 -6.27
C SER A 333 16.61 23.63 -6.33
N LEU A 334 15.80 22.89 -5.56
CA LEU A 334 14.48 23.35 -5.14
C LEU A 334 14.67 24.51 -4.16
N ALA A 335 14.10 25.68 -4.49
CA ALA A 335 14.33 26.91 -3.74
C ALA A 335 13.91 26.80 -2.27
N GLU A 336 14.89 26.90 -1.38
CA GLU A 336 14.70 26.83 0.07
C GLU A 336 13.81 27.98 0.56
N ARG A 337 12.86 27.66 1.43
CA ARG A 337 12.25 28.64 2.34
C ARG A 337 13.07 28.63 3.63
N PRO A 338 13.21 29.77 4.32
CA PRO A 338 13.94 29.83 5.59
C PRO A 338 13.10 29.19 6.70
N ASP A 339 13.28 27.89 6.89
CA ASP A 339 12.71 27.16 8.03
C ASP A 339 13.56 27.41 9.28
N ALA A 340 12.89 27.59 10.42
CA ALA A 340 13.56 27.73 11.71
C ALA A 340 14.24 26.41 12.12
N GLU A 341 15.35 26.50 12.86
CA GLU A 341 16.11 25.36 13.37
C GLU A 341 15.21 24.38 14.16
N ALA A 342 14.77 23.32 13.52
CA ALA A 342 13.96 22.27 14.13
C ALA A 342 14.89 21.22 14.76
N GLU A 343 14.77 21.00 16.08
CA GLU A 343 15.48 19.92 16.76
C GLU A 343 15.18 18.56 16.09
N HIS A 344 16.22 17.78 15.79
CA HIS A 344 16.05 16.48 15.16
C HIS A 344 15.16 15.54 16.03
N PRO A 345 14.29 14.71 15.41
CA PRO A 345 13.41 13.82 16.16
C PRO A 345 14.19 12.81 17.01
N SER A 346 13.75 12.58 18.26
CA SER A 346 14.39 11.62 19.15
C SER A 346 14.20 10.19 18.61
N PRO A 347 15.28 9.42 18.37
CA PRO A 347 15.16 8.02 17.94
C PRO A 347 14.36 7.16 18.91
N PHE A 348 14.48 7.44 20.23
CA PHE A 348 13.72 6.75 21.27
C PHE A 348 12.23 7.10 21.22
N ALA A 349 11.87 8.39 21.10
CA ALA A 349 10.48 8.78 20.93
C ALA A 349 9.88 8.23 19.62
N THR A 350 10.64 8.25 18.51
CA THR A 350 10.25 7.64 17.24
C THR A 350 9.94 6.16 17.40
N LYS A 351 10.77 5.38 18.11
CA LYS A 351 10.51 3.94 18.30
C LYS A 351 9.33 3.67 19.24
N LEU A 352 9.13 4.48 20.29
CA LEU A 352 7.94 4.41 21.13
C LEU A 352 6.65 4.72 20.34
N LEU A 353 6.65 5.82 19.56
CA LEU A 353 5.54 6.19 18.68
C LEU A 353 5.26 5.11 17.63
N SER A 354 6.29 4.49 17.07
CA SER A 354 6.15 3.34 16.15
C SER A 354 5.48 2.15 16.83
N HIS A 355 5.92 1.76 18.02
CA HIS A 355 5.28 0.66 18.76
C HIS A 355 3.81 0.92 19.08
N TRP A 356 3.46 2.16 19.42
CA TRP A 356 2.07 2.56 19.67
C TRP A 356 1.22 2.61 18.39
N ALA A 357 1.73 3.20 17.30
CA ALA A 357 1.02 3.33 16.02
C ALA A 357 0.74 1.95 15.37
N HIS A 358 1.69 1.02 15.46
CA HIS A 358 1.50 -0.38 15.05
C HIS A 358 0.58 -1.18 16.01
N GLY A 359 0.18 -0.59 17.14
CA GLY A 359 -0.68 -1.24 18.14
C GLY A 359 0.01 -2.33 18.97
N THR A 360 1.34 -2.37 18.98
CA THR A 360 2.13 -3.33 19.80
C THR A 360 2.23 -2.90 21.26
N LEU A 361 2.21 -1.58 21.52
CA LEU A 361 2.13 -0.99 22.86
C LEU A 361 0.91 -0.06 22.97
N SER A 362 0.36 0.07 24.18
CA SER A 362 -0.70 1.03 24.45
C SER A 362 -0.14 2.45 24.62
N ALA A 363 -0.99 3.47 24.44
CA ALA A 363 -0.62 4.86 24.71
C ALA A 363 -0.10 5.06 26.15
N LYS A 364 -0.69 4.34 27.12
CA LYS A 364 -0.24 4.31 28.51
C LYS A 364 1.16 3.70 28.64
N ALA A 365 1.40 2.53 28.05
CA ALA A 365 2.69 1.85 28.14
C ALA A 365 3.85 2.69 27.57
N ILE A 366 3.63 3.40 26.45
CA ILE A 366 4.69 4.26 25.89
C ILE A 366 4.92 5.53 26.73
N GLN A 367 3.90 6.06 27.39
CA GLN A 367 4.02 7.18 28.33
C GLN A 367 4.77 6.76 29.60
N GLU A 368 4.46 5.58 30.17
CA GLU A 368 5.18 5.02 31.32
C GLU A 368 6.67 4.78 30.99
N LEU A 369 6.97 4.21 29.82
CA LEU A 369 8.35 4.02 29.35
C LEU A 369 9.09 5.36 29.12
N ALA A 370 8.42 6.37 28.56
CA ALA A 370 9.01 7.70 28.40
C ALA A 370 9.26 8.39 29.74
N HIS A 371 8.35 8.25 30.72
CA HIS A 371 8.52 8.80 32.06
C HIS A 371 9.66 8.11 32.82
N LEU A 372 9.76 6.77 32.76
CA LEU A 372 10.89 6.04 33.32
C LEU A 372 12.23 6.40 32.65
N ALA A 373 12.24 6.61 31.33
CA ALA A 373 13.44 7.07 30.62
C ALA A 373 13.85 8.50 31.03
N GLN A 374 12.89 9.39 31.25
CA GLN A 374 13.14 10.75 31.75
C GLN A 374 13.70 10.73 33.18
N LEU A 375 13.13 9.91 34.08
CA LEU A 375 13.66 9.69 35.44
C LEU A 375 15.06 9.05 35.41
N GLY A 376 15.34 8.22 34.41
CA GLY A 376 16.67 7.66 34.13
C GLY A 376 17.67 8.64 33.50
N GLY A 377 17.33 9.93 33.36
CA GLY A 377 18.23 10.99 32.87
C GLY A 377 18.10 11.34 31.39
N THR A 378 17.09 10.84 30.67
CA THR A 378 16.89 11.19 29.25
C THR A 378 16.33 12.62 29.11
N SER A 379 17.16 13.56 28.68
CA SER A 379 16.84 15.00 28.64
C SER A 379 16.34 15.52 27.28
N HIS A 380 15.55 14.74 26.53
CA HIS A 380 15.06 15.13 25.20
C HIS A 380 13.63 15.68 25.26
N ALA A 381 13.37 16.79 24.56
CA ALA A 381 12.06 17.48 24.57
C ALA A 381 10.87 16.56 24.24
N GLU A 382 10.94 15.81 23.13
CA GLU A 382 9.91 14.82 22.77
C GLU A 382 9.68 13.72 23.82
N VAL A 383 10.73 13.26 24.50
CA VAL A 383 10.62 12.22 25.53
C VAL A 383 9.92 12.78 26.77
N ALA A 384 10.25 14.02 27.15
CA ALA A 384 9.54 14.75 28.21
C ALA A 384 8.07 15.03 27.82
N ALA A 385 7.78 15.30 26.55
CA ALA A 385 6.41 15.52 26.06
C ALA A 385 5.57 14.22 26.05
N LEU A 386 6.18 13.08 25.65
CA LEU A 386 5.58 11.76 25.83
C LEU A 386 5.34 11.46 27.31
N ALA A 387 6.34 11.65 28.17
CA ALA A 387 6.25 11.41 29.61
C ALA A 387 5.13 12.23 30.27
N LYS A 388 5.02 13.53 29.95
CA LYS A 388 4.00 14.46 30.48
C LYS A 388 2.57 14.14 30.00
N SER A 389 2.40 13.33 28.95
CA SER A 389 1.08 13.01 28.39
C SER A 389 0.12 12.45 29.44
N GLY A 390 -1.11 12.98 29.49
CA GLY A 390 -2.09 12.61 30.52
C GLY A 390 -1.71 13.00 31.96
N ASN A 391 -0.90 14.06 32.14
CA ASN A 391 -0.31 14.48 33.41
C ASN A 391 0.52 13.37 34.07
N TYR A 392 1.62 12.99 33.41
CA TYR A 392 2.53 11.93 33.86
C TYR A 392 1.86 10.56 34.10
N GLY A 393 0.73 10.32 33.44
CA GLY A 393 -0.01 9.05 33.48
C GLY A 393 -1.19 9.02 34.48
N GLU A 394 -1.37 10.07 35.30
CA GLU A 394 -2.49 10.18 36.25
C GLU A 394 -3.86 10.10 35.58
N ASN A 395 -3.97 10.64 34.35
CA ASN A 395 -5.20 10.68 33.57
C ASN A 395 -5.10 9.75 32.34
N PRO A 396 -5.21 8.41 32.51
CA PRO A 396 -4.93 7.44 31.45
C PRO A 396 -5.84 7.61 30.22
N GLY A 397 -7.09 8.04 30.40
CA GLY A 397 -8.01 8.32 29.29
C GLY A 397 -7.58 9.48 28.39
N ASN A 398 -6.75 10.41 28.90
CA ASN A 398 -6.28 11.58 28.15
C ASN A 398 -4.93 11.37 27.46
N ILE A 399 -4.16 10.31 27.79
CA ILE A 399 -2.82 10.08 27.22
C ILE A 399 -2.87 9.98 25.70
N HIS A 400 -3.79 9.19 25.14
CA HIS A 400 -3.94 9.05 23.69
C HIS A 400 -4.22 10.39 23.00
N LYS A 401 -5.12 11.21 23.57
CA LYS A 401 -5.45 12.54 23.04
C LYS A 401 -4.25 13.49 23.11
N ALA A 402 -3.50 13.48 24.21
CA ALA A 402 -2.30 14.30 24.37
C ALA A 402 -1.21 13.93 23.33
N ILE A 403 -0.98 12.64 23.09
CA ILE A 403 -0.04 12.17 22.07
C ILE A 403 -0.51 12.60 20.67
N MET A 404 -1.79 12.44 20.34
CA MET A 404 -2.36 12.92 19.06
C MET A 404 -2.17 14.44 18.87
N GLN A 405 -2.41 15.24 19.91
CA GLN A 405 -2.26 16.70 19.84
C GLN A 405 -0.80 17.15 19.73
N THR A 406 0.13 16.42 20.34
CA THR A 406 1.55 16.78 20.41
C THR A 406 2.32 16.35 19.15
N PHE A 407 2.10 15.12 18.69
CA PHE A 407 2.90 14.50 17.63
C PHE A 407 2.18 14.38 16.28
N LEU A 408 0.87 14.60 16.24
CA LEU A 408 0.02 14.40 15.06
C LEU A 408 -0.94 15.60 14.80
N PRO A 409 -0.48 16.87 14.89
CA PRO A 409 -1.35 18.06 14.95
C PRO A 409 -2.24 18.26 13.72
N ASN A 410 -1.89 17.65 12.58
CA ASN A 410 -2.59 17.79 11.30
C ASN A 410 -3.26 16.49 10.81
N VAL A 411 -3.39 15.45 11.64
CA VAL A 411 -4.07 14.20 11.24
C VAL A 411 -5.58 14.34 11.36
N SER A 412 -6.20 14.87 10.30
CA SER A 412 -7.65 14.83 10.11
C SER A 412 -8.04 13.65 9.22
N ILE A 413 -8.92 12.78 9.72
CA ILE A 413 -9.59 11.76 8.90
C ILE A 413 -10.84 12.42 8.31
N PRO A 414 -11.07 12.40 6.99
CA PRO A 414 -12.32 12.89 6.41
C PRO A 414 -13.53 12.18 7.03
N ALA A 415 -14.63 12.90 7.21
CA ALA A 415 -15.87 12.29 7.68
C ALA A 415 -16.26 11.13 6.76
N GLY A 416 -16.46 9.95 7.34
CA GLY A 416 -16.91 8.77 6.61
C GLY A 416 -18.28 9.01 6.00
N PHE A 417 -18.54 8.36 4.86
CA PHE A 417 -19.83 8.31 4.21
C PHE A 417 -20.44 6.93 4.44
N ASP A 418 -21.62 6.91 5.03
CA ASP A 418 -22.40 5.68 5.17
C ASP A 418 -22.94 5.29 3.78
N VAL A 419 -22.37 4.23 3.21
CA VAL A 419 -22.89 3.62 1.99
C VAL A 419 -23.84 2.52 2.42
N GLU A 420 -25.12 2.63 2.06
CA GLU A 420 -26.04 1.49 2.16
C GLU A 420 -25.59 0.41 1.18
N VAL A 421 -24.91 -0.61 1.72
CA VAL A 421 -24.53 -1.80 0.96
C VAL A 421 -25.19 -3.01 1.60
N ALA A 422 -25.99 -3.72 0.82
CA ALA A 422 -26.45 -5.04 1.20
C ALA A 422 -25.23 -5.97 1.33
N THR A 423 -25.23 -6.83 2.34
CA THR A 423 -24.25 -7.91 2.57
C THR A 423 -24.48 -9.07 1.59
N THR A 424 -24.51 -8.76 0.30
CA THR A 424 -24.85 -9.68 -0.80
C THR A 424 -23.74 -9.66 -1.87
N LYS A 425 -23.92 -10.44 -2.94
CA LYS A 425 -22.96 -10.50 -4.05
C LYS A 425 -22.78 -9.16 -4.80
N ASP A 426 -23.65 -8.18 -4.54
CA ASP A 426 -23.67 -6.86 -5.18
C ASP A 426 -22.86 -5.77 -4.43
N THR A 427 -22.25 -6.08 -3.27
CA THR A 427 -21.48 -5.11 -2.46
C THR A 427 -20.35 -4.45 -3.24
N TRP A 428 -19.51 -5.24 -3.92
CA TRP A 428 -18.35 -4.73 -4.65
C TRP A 428 -18.70 -3.86 -5.87
N PRO A 429 -19.66 -4.24 -6.74
CA PRO A 429 -20.17 -3.36 -7.80
C PRO A 429 -20.63 -1.98 -7.29
N ALA A 430 -21.31 -1.92 -6.15
CA ALA A 430 -21.74 -0.65 -5.55
C ALA A 430 -20.54 0.22 -5.12
N LEU A 431 -19.53 -0.37 -4.46
CA LEU A 431 -18.30 0.33 -4.07
C LEU A 431 -17.49 0.82 -5.31
N TRP A 432 -17.36 -0.02 -6.34
CA TRP A 432 -16.64 0.35 -7.57
C TRP A 432 -17.25 1.54 -8.33
N LYS A 433 -18.56 1.75 -8.21
CA LYS A 433 -19.25 2.95 -8.71
C LYS A 433 -18.74 4.22 -8.02
N TRP A 434 -18.60 4.20 -6.69
CA TRP A 434 -18.04 5.30 -5.91
C TRP A 434 -16.55 5.52 -6.19
N PHE A 435 -15.77 4.46 -6.35
CA PHE A 435 -14.36 4.58 -6.75
C PHE A 435 -14.20 5.21 -8.14
N SER A 436 -14.94 4.73 -9.15
CA SER A 436 -14.86 5.27 -10.51
C SER A 436 -15.29 6.74 -10.58
N TRP A 437 -16.35 7.12 -9.84
CA TRP A 437 -16.75 8.52 -9.66
C TRP A 437 -15.67 9.39 -9.02
N SER A 438 -14.99 8.86 -7.99
CA SER A 438 -13.89 9.56 -7.30
C SER A 438 -12.66 9.74 -8.20
N PHE A 439 -12.26 8.70 -8.93
CA PHE A 439 -11.15 8.77 -9.89
C PHE A 439 -11.45 9.72 -11.05
N HIS A 440 -12.67 9.74 -11.58
CA HIS A 440 -13.07 10.75 -12.57
C HIS A 440 -13.01 12.19 -12.05
N ALA A 441 -13.27 12.42 -10.76
CA ALA A 441 -13.11 13.75 -10.16
C ALA A 441 -11.63 14.13 -10.02
N LEU A 442 -10.78 13.21 -9.55
CA LEU A 442 -9.33 13.37 -9.45
C LEU A 442 -8.68 13.66 -10.81
N GLN A 443 -9.06 12.93 -11.86
CA GLN A 443 -8.56 13.13 -13.22
C GLN A 443 -8.94 14.49 -13.80
N LYS A 444 -10.11 15.01 -13.42
CA LYS A 444 -10.57 16.35 -13.82
C LYS A 444 -9.98 17.48 -12.96
N GLY A 445 -9.47 17.18 -11.77
CA GLY A 445 -8.96 18.20 -10.83
C GLY A 445 -10.05 19.05 -10.17
N PHE A 446 -11.32 18.65 -10.21
CA PHE A 446 -12.44 19.40 -9.62
C PHE A 446 -13.33 18.52 -8.76
N HIS A 447 -13.76 19.06 -7.62
CA HIS A 447 -14.75 18.42 -6.76
C HIS A 447 -16.06 18.19 -7.53
N PRO A 448 -16.63 16.97 -7.49
CA PRO A 448 -17.78 16.60 -8.30
C PRO A 448 -19.01 17.46 -7.96
N SER A 449 -19.82 17.74 -8.98
CA SER A 449 -21.01 18.59 -8.86
C SER A 449 -22.33 17.82 -8.69
N ARG A 450 -22.25 16.49 -8.83
CA ARG A 450 -23.30 15.48 -8.82
C ARG A 450 -22.77 14.22 -8.14
N ASP A 451 -23.67 13.40 -7.59
CA ASP A 451 -23.35 12.08 -7.02
C ASP A 451 -22.98 11.04 -8.12
N PRO A 452 -22.63 9.79 -7.76
CA PRO A 452 -22.35 8.73 -8.74
C PRO A 452 -23.57 8.29 -9.57
N ASP A 453 -24.79 8.70 -9.21
CA ASP A 453 -26.02 8.49 -9.97
C ASP A 453 -26.36 9.66 -10.91
N GLY A 454 -25.53 10.71 -10.92
CA GLY A 454 -25.75 11.93 -11.69
C GLY A 454 -26.82 12.86 -11.10
N LYS A 455 -27.32 12.61 -9.89
CA LYS A 455 -28.24 13.48 -9.16
C LYS A 455 -27.46 14.64 -8.52
N PRO A 456 -28.11 15.75 -8.12
CA PRO A 456 -27.46 16.80 -7.34
C PRO A 456 -26.95 16.26 -6.00
N LEU A 457 -25.75 16.67 -5.56
CA LEU A 457 -25.26 16.36 -4.21
C LEU A 457 -26.23 16.84 -3.14
N GLU A 458 -26.40 16.03 -2.09
CA GLU A 458 -27.22 16.37 -0.93
C GLU A 458 -26.55 17.42 -0.04
N LYS A 459 -27.35 18.28 0.60
CA LYS A 459 -26.84 19.40 1.43
C LYS A 459 -26.01 18.96 2.64
N GLY A 460 -26.20 17.72 3.12
CA GLY A 460 -25.42 17.14 4.22
C GLY A 460 -24.11 16.47 3.78
N SER A 461 -23.87 16.30 2.48
CA SER A 461 -22.67 15.61 1.98
C SER A 461 -21.40 16.44 2.24
N PRO A 462 -20.28 15.83 2.69
CA PRO A 462 -18.98 16.51 2.82
C PRO A 462 -18.49 17.19 1.53
N PHE A 463 -18.94 16.71 0.36
CA PHE A 463 -18.58 17.28 -0.94
C PHE A 463 -19.42 18.52 -1.32
N TYR A 464 -20.59 18.72 -0.69
CA TYR A 464 -21.52 19.81 -1.05
C TYR A 464 -20.91 21.22 -0.90
N PRO A 465 -20.17 21.55 0.18
CA PRO A 465 -19.50 22.86 0.31
C PRO A 465 -18.33 23.04 -0.66
N HIS A 466 -17.86 21.97 -1.31
CA HIS A 466 -16.68 21.94 -2.15
C HIS A 466 -16.99 21.78 -3.65
N LYS A 467 -18.22 21.40 -4.01
CA LYS A 467 -18.76 21.31 -5.37
C LYS A 467 -18.17 22.34 -6.35
N GLY A 468 -17.51 21.85 -7.40
CA GLY A 468 -16.95 22.68 -8.48
C GLY A 468 -15.66 23.45 -8.13
N LYS A 469 -15.18 23.40 -6.88
CA LYS A 469 -13.85 23.94 -6.54
C LYS A 469 -12.77 23.00 -7.06
N ALA A 470 -11.59 23.54 -7.35
CA ALA A 470 -10.41 22.74 -7.66
C ALA A 470 -10.08 21.79 -6.49
N LEU A 471 -9.75 20.55 -6.83
CA LEU A 471 -9.12 19.59 -5.93
C LEU A 471 -7.65 19.97 -5.74
N ALA A 472 -7.08 19.67 -4.57
CA ALA A 472 -5.65 19.70 -4.30
C ALA A 472 -4.88 20.88 -4.95
N SER A 473 -5.32 22.12 -4.73
CA SER A 473 -4.67 23.33 -5.27
C SER A 473 -4.47 23.32 -6.81
N SER A 474 -5.40 22.72 -7.55
CA SER A 474 -5.40 22.57 -9.02
C SER A 474 -4.53 21.42 -9.58
N PHE A 475 -4.03 20.51 -8.75
CA PHE A 475 -3.44 19.25 -9.24
C PHE A 475 -4.52 18.26 -9.70
N THR A 476 -4.21 17.50 -10.76
CA THR A 476 -4.99 16.35 -11.24
C THR A 476 -4.26 15.05 -10.92
N ALA A 477 -4.98 13.92 -10.93
CA ALA A 477 -4.36 12.59 -10.83
C ALA A 477 -5.04 11.59 -11.77
N ALA A 478 -4.25 10.84 -12.53
CA ALA A 478 -4.71 9.80 -13.45
C ALA A 478 -4.22 8.41 -13.01
N ILE A 479 -4.97 7.36 -13.36
CA ILE A 479 -4.54 5.97 -13.12
C ILE A 479 -3.50 5.61 -14.19
N TRP A 480 -2.23 5.58 -13.78
CA TRP A 480 -1.11 5.23 -14.66
C TRP A 480 -0.99 3.70 -14.84
N THR A 481 -1.04 2.95 -13.75
CA THR A 481 -0.94 1.49 -13.73
C THR A 481 -1.84 0.85 -12.69
N ILE A 482 -2.36 -0.32 -13.03
CA ILE A 482 -3.09 -1.23 -12.16
C ILE A 482 -2.17 -2.44 -11.93
N ILE A 483 -1.85 -2.69 -10.66
CA ILE A 483 -0.94 -3.76 -10.23
C ILE A 483 -1.70 -4.79 -9.38
N GLY A 484 -1.24 -6.03 -9.41
CA GLY A 484 -1.86 -7.16 -8.73
C GLY A 484 -1.35 -8.49 -9.30
N ASP A 485 -1.82 -9.60 -8.77
CA ASP A 485 -1.56 -10.91 -9.35
C ASP A 485 -2.57 -11.24 -10.46
N GLN A 486 -2.33 -12.34 -11.16
CA GLN A 486 -3.20 -12.79 -12.25
C GLN A 486 -4.59 -13.22 -11.75
N GLU A 487 -4.71 -13.66 -10.49
CA GLU A 487 -6.00 -14.07 -9.90
C GLU A 487 -6.89 -12.85 -9.64
N PHE A 488 -6.33 -11.75 -9.11
CA PHE A 488 -6.99 -10.45 -9.03
C PHE A 488 -7.43 -9.95 -10.42
N PHE A 489 -6.55 -10.02 -11.42
CA PHE A 489 -6.88 -9.61 -12.78
C PHE A 489 -8.05 -10.42 -13.37
N SER A 490 -8.07 -11.73 -13.18
CA SER A 490 -9.14 -12.57 -13.73
C SER A 490 -10.45 -12.49 -12.92
N LEU A 491 -10.39 -12.55 -11.60
CA LEU A 491 -11.59 -12.62 -10.74
C LEU A 491 -12.20 -11.25 -10.46
N GLN A 492 -11.39 -10.23 -10.19
CA GLN A 492 -11.88 -8.89 -9.84
C GLN A 492 -12.04 -8.00 -11.07
N LEU A 493 -11.01 -7.94 -11.93
CA LEU A 493 -11.07 -7.11 -13.15
C LEU A 493 -11.76 -7.81 -14.32
N GLY A 494 -12.14 -9.09 -14.20
CA GLY A 494 -12.86 -9.83 -15.24
C GLY A 494 -12.05 -10.09 -16.50
N LEU A 495 -10.71 -10.08 -16.42
CA LEU A 495 -9.84 -10.37 -17.56
C LEU A 495 -9.71 -11.89 -17.80
N PRO A 496 -9.27 -12.31 -19.00
CA PRO A 496 -8.96 -13.71 -19.30
C PRO A 496 -8.19 -14.45 -18.20
N HIS A 497 -8.59 -15.70 -17.96
CA HIS A 497 -7.95 -16.61 -17.00
C HIS A 497 -6.92 -17.48 -17.73
N TRP A 498 -5.83 -17.86 -17.05
CA TRP A 498 -4.73 -18.63 -17.69
C TRP A 498 -5.14 -20.02 -18.19
N ALA A 499 -6.27 -20.55 -17.71
CA ALA A 499 -6.88 -21.80 -18.19
C ALA A 499 -7.93 -21.60 -19.31
N SER A 500 -8.19 -20.37 -19.74
CA SER A 500 -9.12 -20.08 -20.85
C SER A 500 -8.51 -20.43 -22.20
N LYS A 501 -9.36 -20.58 -23.23
CA LYS A 501 -8.91 -20.83 -24.62
C LYS A 501 -7.99 -19.73 -25.15
N ASN A 502 -8.28 -18.48 -24.80
CA ASN A 502 -7.46 -17.29 -25.08
C ASN A 502 -7.01 -16.72 -23.73
N PRO A 503 -5.88 -17.15 -23.17
CA PRO A 503 -5.53 -16.87 -21.77
C PRO A 503 -4.91 -15.48 -21.51
N CYS A 504 -4.49 -14.75 -22.55
CA CYS A 504 -3.83 -13.45 -22.43
C CYS A 504 -4.78 -12.29 -22.80
N HIS A 505 -4.63 -11.16 -22.10
CA HIS A 505 -5.35 -9.91 -22.39
C HIS A 505 -4.51 -8.89 -23.19
N GLN A 506 -3.28 -9.25 -23.54
CA GLN A 506 -2.28 -8.38 -24.19
C GLN A 506 -1.90 -8.84 -25.60
N CYS A 507 -2.28 -10.04 -26.03
CA CYS A 507 -2.15 -10.52 -27.41
C CYS A 507 -3.16 -11.63 -27.74
N ASN A 508 -3.07 -12.16 -28.95
CA ASN A 508 -3.91 -13.22 -29.51
C ASN A 508 -3.49 -14.68 -29.15
N CYS A 509 -2.62 -14.91 -28.16
CA CYS A 509 -2.20 -16.28 -27.84
C CYS A 509 -3.37 -17.17 -27.39
N THR A 510 -3.26 -18.46 -27.65
CA THR A 510 -4.22 -19.49 -27.24
C THR A 510 -3.66 -20.37 -26.11
N SER A 511 -4.49 -21.26 -25.57
CA SER A 511 -4.06 -22.37 -24.71
C SER A 511 -3.05 -23.28 -25.43
N LYS A 512 -2.39 -24.17 -24.67
CA LYS A 512 -1.35 -25.11 -25.16
C LYS A 512 -1.81 -26.05 -26.31
N SER A 513 -3.12 -26.13 -26.56
CA SER A 513 -3.75 -26.96 -27.59
C SER A 513 -4.49 -26.16 -28.68
N GLY A 514 -4.27 -24.84 -28.77
CA GLY A 514 -4.84 -23.98 -29.81
C GLY A 514 -3.81 -23.61 -30.89
N ASP A 515 -4.24 -22.76 -31.83
CA ASP A 515 -3.50 -22.46 -33.06
C ASP A 515 -2.22 -21.61 -32.84
N LEU A 516 -2.19 -20.79 -31.78
CA LEU A 516 -1.05 -19.93 -31.41
C LEU A 516 -0.72 -20.13 -29.92
N PRO A 517 -0.25 -21.33 -29.53
CA PRO A 517 -0.18 -21.72 -28.13
C PRO A 517 0.85 -20.87 -27.36
N TYR A 518 0.50 -20.46 -26.13
CA TYR A 518 1.40 -19.67 -25.27
C TYR A 518 2.79 -20.30 -25.02
N SER A 519 2.96 -21.60 -25.30
CA SER A 519 4.23 -22.31 -25.17
C SER A 519 5.19 -22.08 -26.34
N TRP A 520 4.77 -21.38 -27.40
CA TRP A 520 5.69 -20.84 -28.39
C TRP A 520 6.38 -19.61 -27.79
N LEU A 521 7.66 -19.76 -27.48
CA LEU A 521 8.49 -18.75 -26.84
C LEU A 521 9.12 -17.81 -27.87
N ASP A 522 8.32 -17.35 -28.83
CA ASP A 522 8.73 -16.45 -29.90
C ASP A 522 7.83 -15.19 -29.87
N PRO A 523 8.37 -14.01 -29.50
CA PRO A 523 7.59 -12.78 -29.47
C PRO A 523 7.01 -12.37 -30.83
N ASP A 524 7.71 -12.65 -31.93
CA ASP A 524 7.35 -12.12 -33.26
C ASP A 524 6.12 -12.83 -33.86
N VAL A 525 5.74 -13.98 -33.30
CA VAL A 525 4.58 -14.78 -33.75
C VAL A 525 3.24 -14.23 -33.22
N PHE A 526 3.25 -13.41 -32.16
CA PHE A 526 2.01 -12.91 -31.54
C PHE A 526 1.58 -11.53 -32.04
N THR A 527 0.27 -11.35 -32.23
CA THR A 527 -0.32 -10.04 -32.51
C THR A 527 -0.70 -9.35 -31.20
N TYR A 528 -0.02 -8.26 -30.87
CA TYR A 528 -0.19 -7.53 -29.62
C TYR A 528 -1.38 -6.56 -29.66
N VAL A 529 -2.13 -6.52 -28.56
CA VAL A 529 -3.20 -5.55 -28.31
C VAL A 529 -2.55 -4.24 -27.89
N ASN A 530 -2.80 -3.14 -28.61
CA ASN A 530 -2.39 -1.79 -28.20
C ASN A 530 -3.56 -1.04 -27.54
N THR A 531 -3.31 0.15 -26.97
CA THR A 531 -4.33 0.95 -26.27
C THR A 531 -5.53 1.30 -27.14
N LYS A 532 -5.36 1.52 -28.46
CA LYS A 532 -6.46 1.81 -29.39
C LYS A 532 -7.35 0.58 -29.58
N VAL A 533 -6.74 -0.60 -29.75
CA VAL A 533 -7.47 -1.88 -29.84
C VAL A 533 -8.16 -2.23 -28.52
N ALA A 534 -7.50 -2.02 -27.38
CA ALA A 534 -8.07 -2.25 -26.05
C ALA A 534 -9.25 -1.31 -25.72
N LYS A 535 -9.23 -0.06 -26.21
CA LYS A 535 -10.35 0.89 -26.06
C LYS A 535 -11.51 0.56 -27.00
N ALA A 536 -11.22 0.06 -28.21
CA ALA A 536 -12.24 -0.35 -29.18
C ALA A 536 -12.92 -1.69 -28.80
N ASN A 537 -12.13 -2.65 -28.31
CA ASN A 537 -12.56 -4.00 -27.94
C ASN A 537 -12.17 -4.27 -26.47
N PRO A 538 -12.92 -3.72 -25.50
CA PRO A 538 -12.60 -3.90 -24.09
C PRO A 538 -12.78 -5.36 -23.65
N ASN A 539 -11.71 -5.95 -23.11
CA ASN A 539 -11.71 -7.33 -22.61
C ASN A 539 -12.56 -7.56 -21.34
N SER A 540 -13.09 -6.49 -20.74
CA SER A 540 -13.88 -6.55 -19.50
C SER A 540 -14.86 -5.38 -19.41
N THR A 541 -15.95 -5.59 -18.68
CA THR A 541 -16.97 -4.58 -18.33
C THR A 541 -16.76 -3.96 -16.95
N HIS A 542 -15.63 -4.25 -16.28
CA HIS A 542 -15.35 -3.77 -14.93
C HIS A 542 -15.33 -2.23 -14.85
N PRO A 543 -15.94 -1.59 -13.81
CA PRO A 543 -16.08 -0.13 -13.75
C PRO A 543 -14.78 0.67 -13.85
N ILE A 544 -13.62 0.11 -13.49
CA ILE A 544 -12.33 0.80 -13.63
C ILE A 544 -12.01 1.17 -15.08
N PHE A 545 -12.44 0.35 -16.04
CA PHE A 545 -12.27 0.59 -17.49
C PHE A 545 -13.31 1.56 -18.07
N SER A 546 -14.23 2.08 -17.25
CA SER A 546 -15.08 3.23 -17.64
C SER A 546 -14.40 4.58 -17.42
N ILE A 547 -13.28 4.60 -16.68
CA ILE A 547 -12.46 5.79 -16.45
C ILE A 547 -11.71 6.12 -17.75
N ASP A 548 -11.76 7.39 -18.19
CA ASP A 548 -11.20 7.73 -19.50
C ASP A 548 -9.68 7.58 -19.51
N GLY A 549 -9.16 7.04 -20.61
CA GLY A 549 -7.77 6.60 -20.73
C GLY A 549 -7.45 5.24 -20.13
N VAL A 550 -8.26 4.70 -19.20
CA VAL A 550 -7.95 3.44 -18.51
C VAL A 550 -8.41 2.24 -19.35
N THR A 551 -7.47 1.43 -19.80
CA THR A 551 -7.72 0.22 -20.61
C THR A 551 -6.99 -0.99 -20.01
N SER A 552 -7.16 -2.18 -20.60
CA SER A 552 -6.40 -3.37 -20.19
C SER A 552 -4.88 -3.25 -20.38
N ARG A 553 -4.35 -2.22 -21.08
CA ARG A 553 -2.91 -1.93 -21.15
C ARG A 553 -2.33 -1.32 -19.87
N MET A 554 -3.16 -0.70 -19.05
CA MET A 554 -2.74 -0.16 -17.76
C MET A 554 -2.60 -1.27 -16.71
N VAL A 555 -3.13 -2.48 -16.98
CA VAL A 555 -2.92 -3.67 -16.16
C VAL A 555 -1.54 -4.25 -16.49
N ARG A 556 -0.59 -4.13 -15.56
CA ARG A 556 0.80 -4.56 -15.75
C ARG A 556 1.04 -5.93 -15.14
N GLY A 557 1.84 -6.74 -15.83
CA GLY A 557 2.26 -8.04 -15.31
C GLY A 557 3.13 -7.88 -14.06
N ASP A 558 2.87 -8.69 -13.03
CA ASP A 558 3.64 -8.64 -11.80
C ASP A 558 4.94 -9.47 -11.90
N GLY A 559 6.09 -8.79 -11.88
CA GLY A 559 7.40 -9.42 -11.86
C GLY A 559 7.63 -10.35 -10.65
N LEU A 560 7.02 -10.11 -9.50
CA LEU A 560 7.14 -11.00 -8.33
C LEU A 560 6.63 -12.40 -8.68
N HIS A 561 5.39 -12.51 -9.17
CA HIS A 561 4.77 -13.79 -9.50
C HIS A 561 5.13 -14.34 -10.88
N ILE A 562 5.49 -13.51 -11.85
CA ILE A 562 5.94 -13.96 -13.18
C ILE A 562 7.37 -14.47 -13.08
N LEU A 563 8.28 -13.70 -12.48
CA LEU A 563 9.71 -13.95 -12.52
C LEU A 563 10.20 -14.77 -11.32
N PHE A 564 9.92 -14.32 -10.08
CA PHE A 564 10.59 -14.83 -8.88
C PHE A 564 9.81 -15.94 -8.15
N THR A 565 8.78 -15.58 -7.38
CA THR A 565 8.05 -16.54 -6.55
C THR A 565 7.09 -17.35 -7.41
N LYS A 566 7.23 -18.68 -7.36
CA LYS A 566 6.46 -19.62 -8.20
C LYS A 566 6.54 -19.30 -9.71
N GLY A 567 7.56 -18.56 -10.13
CA GLY A 567 7.71 -17.95 -11.46
C GLY A 567 8.70 -18.70 -12.36
N LEU A 568 9.30 -17.99 -13.31
CA LEU A 568 10.39 -18.51 -14.15
C LEU A 568 11.57 -19.01 -13.31
N TYR A 569 11.97 -18.27 -12.28
CA TYR A 569 13.06 -18.66 -11.37
C TYR A 569 12.74 -19.98 -10.65
N ALA A 570 11.49 -20.25 -10.29
CA ALA A 570 11.10 -21.51 -9.67
C ALA A 570 11.34 -22.70 -10.61
N HIS A 571 10.98 -22.57 -11.90
CA HIS A 571 11.24 -23.61 -12.89
C HIS A 571 12.73 -23.72 -13.27
N LEU A 572 13.40 -22.59 -13.51
CA LEU A 572 14.80 -22.51 -13.92
C LEU A 572 15.75 -23.00 -12.81
N LEU A 573 15.79 -22.30 -11.67
CA LEU A 573 16.70 -22.63 -10.56
C LEU A 573 16.37 -24.00 -9.97
N GLY A 574 15.08 -24.36 -9.88
CA GLY A 574 14.66 -25.70 -9.47
C GLY A 574 15.17 -26.80 -10.40
N SER A 575 15.15 -26.56 -11.71
CA SER A 575 15.69 -27.51 -12.70
C SER A 575 17.21 -27.62 -12.65
N CYS A 576 17.93 -26.52 -12.50
CA CYS A 576 19.38 -26.52 -12.34
C CYS A 576 19.81 -27.24 -11.05
N LEU A 577 19.18 -26.94 -9.90
CA LEU A 577 19.44 -27.61 -8.62
C LEU A 577 19.12 -29.12 -8.70
N HIS A 578 18.00 -29.49 -9.33
CA HIS A 578 17.67 -30.89 -9.59
C HIS A 578 18.76 -31.58 -10.41
N TYR A 579 19.15 -30.98 -11.54
CA TYR A 579 20.17 -31.53 -12.41
C TYR A 579 21.51 -31.73 -11.70
N MET A 580 21.96 -30.76 -10.90
CA MET A 580 23.21 -30.87 -10.13
C MET A 580 23.14 -31.92 -9.02
N CYS A 581 21.96 -32.17 -8.45
CA CYS A 581 21.75 -33.20 -7.43
C CYS A 581 21.57 -34.62 -8.02
N TRP A 582 20.99 -34.74 -9.22
CA TRP A 582 20.83 -35.97 -9.99
C TRP A 582 21.62 -35.93 -11.31
N PHE A 583 22.93 -35.69 -11.16
CA PHE A 583 23.88 -35.47 -12.25
C PHE A 583 24.17 -36.72 -13.08
N ASP A 584 24.10 -37.90 -12.45
CA ASP A 584 24.34 -39.19 -13.10
C ASP A 584 23.08 -39.65 -13.86
N PRO A 585 23.16 -40.60 -14.80
CA PRO A 585 22.02 -41.02 -15.63
C PRO A 585 20.80 -41.52 -14.82
N ILE A 586 19.59 -41.26 -15.32
CA ILE A 586 18.32 -41.58 -14.63
C ILE A 586 18.18 -43.09 -14.34
N THR A 587 18.71 -43.92 -15.23
CA THR A 587 18.66 -45.39 -15.16
C THR A 587 19.70 -46.00 -14.21
N GLY A 588 20.59 -45.19 -13.63
CA GLY A 588 21.70 -45.65 -12.78
C GLY A 588 21.61 -45.17 -11.33
N HIS A 589 22.38 -45.82 -10.46
CA HIS A 589 22.64 -45.30 -9.12
C HIS A 589 23.48 -44.03 -9.20
N GLN A 590 23.11 -43.00 -8.43
CA GLN A 590 23.93 -41.80 -8.28
C GLN A 590 25.18 -42.14 -7.46
N VAL A 591 26.36 -41.76 -7.96
CA VAL A 591 27.67 -42.09 -7.35
C VAL A 591 27.86 -41.38 -6.02
N VAL A 592 27.42 -40.13 -5.94
CA VAL A 592 27.36 -39.30 -4.72
C VAL A 592 25.89 -39.03 -4.42
N LYS A 593 25.48 -39.13 -3.15
CA LYS A 593 24.05 -38.98 -2.81
C LYS A 593 23.56 -37.55 -3.12
N PRO A 594 22.34 -37.38 -3.64
CA PRO A 594 21.76 -36.05 -3.92
C PRO A 594 21.82 -35.09 -2.73
N GLN A 595 21.64 -35.59 -1.49
CA GLN A 595 21.75 -34.81 -0.25
C GLN A 595 23.17 -34.27 -0.02
N GLU A 596 24.19 -35.09 -0.31
CA GLU A 596 25.61 -34.73 -0.15
C GLU A 596 26.01 -33.70 -1.21
N ARG A 597 25.57 -33.89 -2.47
CA ARG A 597 25.73 -32.89 -3.54
C ARG A 597 25.07 -31.55 -3.17
N LEU A 598 23.83 -31.58 -2.67
CA LEU A 598 23.11 -30.37 -2.26
C LEU A 598 23.81 -29.62 -1.12
N ALA A 599 24.35 -30.35 -0.13
CA ALA A 599 25.10 -29.73 0.98
C ALA A 599 26.34 -28.97 0.49
N VAL A 600 27.08 -29.53 -0.48
CA VAL A 600 28.22 -28.84 -1.11
C VAL A 600 27.77 -27.60 -1.89
N ILE A 601 26.74 -27.73 -2.74
CA ILE A 601 26.18 -26.61 -3.53
C ILE A 601 25.74 -25.47 -2.60
N PHE A 602 24.97 -25.77 -1.56
CA PHE A 602 24.46 -24.75 -0.65
C PHE A 602 25.57 -24.11 0.20
N THR A 603 26.61 -24.86 0.56
CA THR A 603 27.80 -24.31 1.24
C THR A 603 28.53 -23.30 0.36
N GLU A 604 28.66 -23.54 -0.94
CA GLU A 604 29.25 -22.56 -1.87
C GLU A 604 28.31 -21.36 -2.10
N VAL A 605 27.01 -21.56 -2.26
CA VAL A 605 26.00 -20.47 -2.34
C VAL A 605 26.08 -19.55 -1.12
N GLN A 606 26.23 -20.10 0.08
CA GLN A 606 26.39 -19.33 1.32
C GLN A 606 27.70 -18.52 1.38
N LYS A 607 28.74 -18.88 0.62
CA LYS A 607 29.95 -18.04 0.46
C LYS A 607 29.64 -16.86 -0.47
N PHE A 608 29.02 -17.10 -1.62
CA PHE A 608 28.66 -16.05 -2.56
C PHE A 608 27.63 -15.06 -1.98
N TYR A 609 26.68 -15.51 -1.15
CA TYR A 609 25.80 -14.62 -0.37
C TYR A 609 26.54 -13.57 0.46
N LYS A 610 27.70 -13.91 1.05
CA LYS A 610 28.52 -12.96 1.80
C LYS A 610 29.27 -11.99 0.89
N VAL A 611 29.76 -12.47 -0.27
CA VAL A 611 30.47 -11.66 -1.25
C VAL A 611 29.55 -10.63 -1.91
N GLN A 612 28.31 -11.03 -2.27
CA GLN A 612 27.34 -10.16 -2.94
C GLN A 612 26.57 -9.22 -2.00
N GLY A 613 26.83 -9.24 -0.69
CA GLY A 613 26.11 -8.42 0.29
C GLY A 613 24.60 -8.70 0.36
N ALA A 614 24.19 -9.96 0.21
CA ALA A 614 22.80 -10.33 -0.02
C ALA A 614 21.85 -9.92 1.13
N GLY A 615 20.81 -9.14 0.81
CA GLY A 615 19.82 -8.69 1.80
C GLY A 615 18.89 -9.80 2.31
N THR A 616 18.32 -10.61 1.40
CA THR A 616 17.32 -11.64 1.73
C THR A 616 17.81 -13.01 1.29
N VAL A 617 18.39 -13.77 2.21
CA VAL A 617 19.04 -15.06 1.93
C VAL A 617 18.19 -16.27 2.34
N LEU A 618 18.28 -17.35 1.58
CA LEU A 618 17.83 -18.67 2.05
C LEU A 618 18.66 -19.10 3.27
N THR A 619 17.98 -19.39 4.38
CA THR A 619 18.61 -19.93 5.59
C THR A 619 18.84 -21.44 5.51
N ASN A 620 18.09 -22.14 4.67
CA ASN A 620 18.18 -23.59 4.44
C ASN A 620 17.73 -23.91 3.02
N LEU A 621 18.31 -24.95 2.41
CA LEU A 621 17.93 -25.48 1.10
C LEU A 621 17.81 -27.01 1.21
N LYS A 622 16.65 -27.56 0.87
CA LYS A 622 16.33 -28.99 0.97
C LYS A 622 15.89 -29.55 -0.37
N LEU A 623 16.13 -30.84 -0.61
CA LEU A 623 15.64 -31.54 -1.82
C LEU A 623 14.12 -31.40 -1.97
N SER A 624 13.39 -31.47 -0.86
CA SER A 624 11.93 -31.28 -0.79
C SER A 624 11.44 -29.93 -1.32
N MET A 625 12.30 -28.93 -1.45
CA MET A 625 11.95 -27.60 -1.98
C MET A 625 11.88 -27.59 -3.51
N PHE A 626 12.49 -28.55 -4.21
CA PHE A 626 12.50 -28.57 -5.69
C PHE A 626 12.13 -29.91 -6.33
N THR A 627 12.02 -31.00 -5.56
CA THR A 627 11.45 -32.27 -6.02
C THR A 627 10.98 -33.16 -4.85
N HIS A 628 10.32 -34.27 -5.15
CA HIS A 628 9.98 -35.29 -4.15
C HIS A 628 11.20 -36.19 -3.87
N GLU A 629 11.57 -36.33 -2.60
CA GLU A 629 12.79 -37.06 -2.20
C GLU A 629 12.81 -38.54 -2.59
N LYS A 630 11.63 -39.18 -2.69
CA LYS A 630 11.49 -40.61 -3.03
C LYS A 630 11.35 -40.85 -4.54
N PRO A 631 10.40 -40.22 -5.25
CA PRO A 631 10.32 -40.29 -6.71
C PRO A 631 10.79 -38.98 -7.39
N PRO A 632 12.11 -38.69 -7.44
CA PRO A 632 12.63 -37.39 -7.86
C PRO A 632 12.39 -37.03 -9.33
N HIS A 633 11.96 -37.99 -10.16
CA HIS A 633 11.66 -37.81 -11.59
C HIS A 633 10.15 -37.90 -11.92
N GLN A 634 9.27 -37.99 -10.92
CA GLN A 634 7.82 -38.15 -11.15
C GLN A 634 7.13 -36.84 -11.57
N SER A 635 7.51 -35.72 -10.97
CA SER A 635 7.01 -34.37 -11.27
C SER A 635 8.10 -33.52 -11.93
N HIS A 636 7.73 -32.37 -12.51
CA HIS A 636 8.72 -31.40 -12.99
C HIS A 636 9.39 -30.70 -11.81
N ALA A 637 10.70 -30.47 -11.92
CA ALA A 637 11.43 -29.73 -10.89
C ALA A 637 10.92 -28.28 -10.79
N PHE A 638 10.73 -27.82 -9.55
CA PHE A 638 10.12 -26.52 -9.25
C PHE A 638 10.49 -26.04 -7.84
N LEU A 639 11.30 -25.00 -7.74
CA LEU A 639 11.78 -24.45 -6.48
C LEU A 639 10.69 -23.63 -5.74
N ASP A 640 10.27 -24.11 -4.58
CA ASP A 640 9.45 -23.40 -3.61
C ASP A 640 10.33 -22.57 -2.67
N ALA A 641 10.43 -21.28 -2.95
CA ALA A 641 11.15 -20.27 -2.17
C ALA A 641 10.49 -18.89 -2.37
N LYS A 642 10.70 -17.94 -1.44
CA LYS A 642 10.08 -16.61 -1.54
C LYS A 642 10.72 -15.80 -2.66
N GLY A 643 9.98 -14.80 -3.18
CA GLY A 643 10.47 -13.95 -4.27
C GLY A 643 11.81 -13.27 -3.98
N GLY A 644 11.99 -12.74 -2.76
CA GLY A 644 13.23 -12.08 -2.35
C GLY A 644 14.39 -13.05 -2.20
N GLU A 645 14.11 -14.26 -1.70
CA GLU A 645 15.08 -15.35 -1.58
C GLU A 645 15.54 -15.83 -2.97
N CYS A 646 14.60 -16.03 -3.91
CA CYS A 646 14.89 -16.38 -5.31
C CYS A 646 15.76 -15.32 -6.00
N LYS A 647 15.48 -14.03 -5.78
CA LYS A 647 16.21 -12.91 -6.38
C LYS A 647 17.70 -12.92 -6.02
N TRP A 648 18.04 -13.19 -4.76
CA TRP A 648 19.43 -13.30 -4.30
C TRP A 648 20.06 -14.68 -4.57
N LEU A 649 19.26 -15.75 -4.66
CA LEU A 649 19.74 -17.09 -4.99
C LEU A 649 20.31 -17.17 -6.41
N ALA A 650 19.65 -16.57 -7.41
CA ALA A 650 20.07 -16.67 -8.81
C ALA A 650 21.55 -16.27 -9.07
N PRO A 651 22.04 -15.08 -8.67
CA PRO A 651 23.45 -14.71 -8.90
C PRO A 651 24.41 -15.60 -8.09
N ALA A 652 24.07 -15.99 -6.87
CA ALA A 652 24.91 -16.87 -6.07
C ALA A 652 24.98 -18.30 -6.65
N LEU A 653 23.88 -18.81 -7.21
CA LEU A 653 23.84 -20.12 -7.86
C LEU A 653 24.54 -20.10 -9.22
N LEU A 654 24.49 -18.99 -9.96
CA LEU A 654 25.21 -18.81 -11.23
C LEU A 654 26.72 -19.06 -11.07
N GLU A 655 27.34 -18.42 -10.08
CA GLU A 655 28.78 -18.56 -9.84
C GLU A 655 29.15 -19.97 -9.34
N VAL A 656 28.26 -20.62 -8.59
CA VAL A 656 28.42 -22.05 -8.23
C VAL A 656 28.27 -22.96 -9.44
N MET A 657 27.34 -22.67 -10.36
CA MET A 657 27.17 -23.41 -11.61
C MET A 657 28.39 -23.27 -12.53
N LYS A 658 28.89 -22.05 -12.74
CA LYS A 658 30.14 -21.78 -13.50
C LYS A 658 31.35 -22.53 -12.94
N LYS A 659 31.40 -22.73 -11.62
CA LYS A 659 32.47 -23.47 -10.92
C LYS A 659 32.30 -24.99 -10.95
N MET A 660 31.07 -25.51 -10.95
CA MET A 660 30.77 -26.94 -10.79
C MET A 660 30.38 -27.66 -12.09
N LEU A 661 29.90 -26.95 -13.11
CA LEU A 661 29.51 -27.50 -14.40
C LEU A 661 30.62 -27.25 -15.42
N GLY A 662 31.40 -28.28 -15.75
CA GLY A 662 32.44 -28.21 -16.78
C GLY A 662 31.88 -28.18 -18.21
N PRO A 663 32.69 -27.79 -19.22
CA PRO A 663 32.26 -27.65 -20.61
C PRO A 663 32.02 -28.98 -21.35
N GLU A 664 32.13 -30.12 -20.68
CA GLU A 664 32.02 -31.47 -21.27
C GLU A 664 30.63 -31.84 -21.81
N ARG A 665 29.59 -31.06 -21.50
CA ARG A 665 28.21 -31.33 -21.92
C ARG A 665 27.54 -30.04 -22.37
N ASP A 666 27.08 -29.99 -23.62
CA ASP A 666 26.54 -28.79 -24.28
C ASP A 666 25.46 -28.08 -23.44
N HIS A 667 24.52 -28.85 -22.88
CA HIS A 667 23.44 -28.32 -22.05
C HIS A 667 23.92 -27.61 -20.77
N HIS A 668 25.16 -27.81 -20.31
CA HIS A 668 25.72 -27.02 -19.19
C HIS A 668 25.90 -25.55 -19.58
N ALA A 669 26.38 -25.28 -20.79
CA ALA A 669 26.54 -23.92 -21.30
C ALA A 669 25.17 -23.23 -21.36
N HIS A 670 24.19 -23.88 -21.97
CA HIS A 670 22.81 -23.40 -22.06
C HIS A 670 22.17 -23.15 -20.67
N MET A 671 22.41 -24.03 -19.67
CA MET A 671 21.95 -23.81 -18.29
C MET A 671 22.59 -22.58 -17.63
N ILE A 672 23.91 -22.41 -17.76
CA ILE A 672 24.62 -21.24 -17.24
C ILE A 672 24.12 -19.97 -17.91
N GLN A 673 24.02 -19.98 -19.24
CA GLN A 673 23.59 -18.84 -20.04
C GLN A 673 22.14 -18.42 -19.72
N CYS A 674 21.20 -19.36 -19.55
CA CYS A 674 19.85 -19.04 -19.06
C CYS A 674 19.86 -18.30 -17.72
N VAL A 675 20.63 -18.77 -16.73
CA VAL A 675 20.69 -18.13 -15.41
C VAL A 675 21.40 -16.78 -15.50
N GLU A 676 22.47 -16.68 -16.28
CA GLU A 676 23.24 -15.45 -16.51
C GLU A 676 22.39 -14.35 -17.14
N ILE A 677 21.68 -14.64 -18.22
CA ILE A 677 20.75 -13.71 -18.88
C ILE A 677 19.70 -13.20 -17.88
N MET A 678 19.13 -14.09 -17.06
CA MET A 678 18.09 -13.73 -16.09
C MET A 678 18.62 -12.92 -14.90
N VAL A 679 19.90 -13.07 -14.55
CA VAL A 679 20.60 -12.22 -13.57
C VAL A 679 20.92 -10.85 -14.18
N GLN A 680 21.43 -10.80 -15.40
CA GLN A 680 21.72 -9.55 -16.12
C GLN A 680 20.45 -8.72 -16.33
N LEU A 681 19.34 -9.34 -16.74
CA LEU A 681 18.06 -8.67 -16.96
C LEU A 681 17.48 -8.06 -15.67
N VAL A 682 17.57 -8.79 -14.54
CA VAL A 682 17.11 -8.25 -13.25
C VAL A 682 18.05 -7.16 -12.74
N PHE A 683 19.37 -7.29 -12.94
CA PHE A 683 20.33 -6.24 -12.60
C PHE A 683 20.10 -4.95 -13.41
N LEU A 684 19.79 -5.08 -14.69
CA LEU A 684 19.41 -3.97 -15.58
C LEU A 684 18.17 -3.23 -15.04
N TRP A 685 17.06 -3.95 -14.82
CA TRP A 685 15.83 -3.35 -14.28
C TRP A 685 15.98 -2.82 -12.85
N ASP A 686 16.85 -3.41 -12.04
CA ASP A 686 17.17 -2.88 -10.71
C ASP A 686 18.00 -1.60 -10.75
N SER A 687 18.85 -1.41 -11.77
CA SER A 687 19.75 -0.26 -11.88
C SER A 687 19.11 0.93 -12.62
N ALA A 688 18.21 0.66 -13.56
CA ALA A 688 17.53 1.67 -14.36
C ALA A 688 16.42 2.42 -13.61
N ASP A 689 16.07 3.61 -14.11
CA ASP A 689 15.00 4.46 -13.55
C ASP A 689 13.60 4.00 -14.01
N ILE A 690 12.55 4.78 -13.72
CA ILE A 690 11.13 4.51 -14.04
C ILE A 690 10.92 4.23 -15.54
N PHE A 691 11.65 4.95 -16.40
CA PHE A 691 11.63 4.77 -17.84
C PHE A 691 13.03 4.37 -18.31
N LEU A 692 13.12 3.29 -19.07
CA LEU A 692 14.38 2.82 -19.65
C LEU A 692 14.87 3.81 -20.72
N THR A 693 16.17 3.82 -21.00
CA THR A 693 16.75 4.43 -22.20
C THR A 693 16.62 3.47 -23.38
N GLU A 694 16.72 3.98 -24.61
CA GLU A 694 16.58 3.18 -25.84
C GLU A 694 17.55 1.98 -25.87
N ALA A 695 18.80 2.17 -25.43
CA ALA A 695 19.79 1.10 -25.30
C ALA A 695 19.43 0.05 -24.22
N GLU A 696 18.78 0.44 -23.12
CA GLU A 696 18.31 -0.48 -22.07
C GLU A 696 17.03 -1.23 -22.50
N GLU A 697 16.19 -0.61 -23.33
CA GLU A 697 15.04 -1.25 -23.98
C GLU A 697 15.50 -2.31 -25.00
N GLU A 698 16.46 -1.96 -25.87
CA GLU A 698 17.09 -2.89 -26.82
C GLU A 698 17.79 -4.05 -26.10
N LEU A 699 18.57 -3.77 -25.05
CA LEU A 699 19.22 -4.79 -24.23
C LEU A 699 18.20 -5.69 -23.51
N THR A 700 17.11 -5.12 -22.98
CA THR A 700 16.00 -5.88 -22.39
C THR A 700 15.41 -6.88 -23.38
N MET A 701 15.15 -6.47 -24.62
CA MET A 701 14.59 -7.35 -25.65
C MET A 701 15.61 -8.35 -26.20
N SER A 702 16.87 -7.97 -26.32
CA SER A 702 17.97 -8.90 -26.68
C SER A 702 18.10 -10.02 -25.65
N LEU A 703 18.18 -9.68 -24.36
CA LEU A 703 18.22 -10.63 -23.25
C LEU A 703 16.94 -11.50 -23.21
N CYS A 704 15.76 -10.91 -23.45
CA CYS A 704 14.51 -11.66 -23.53
C CYS A 704 14.58 -12.74 -24.63
N ASN A 705 14.92 -12.36 -25.86
CA ASN A 705 14.99 -13.27 -27.00
C ASN A 705 16.03 -14.38 -26.79
N SER A 706 17.22 -14.03 -26.29
CA SER A 706 18.24 -15.03 -25.95
C SER A 706 17.75 -16.00 -24.85
N PHE A 707 17.12 -15.51 -23.77
CA PHE A 707 16.58 -16.39 -22.73
C PHE A 707 15.55 -17.39 -23.29
N LEU A 708 14.65 -16.92 -24.15
CA LEU A 708 13.59 -17.76 -24.70
C LEU A 708 14.16 -18.87 -25.61
N GLN A 709 15.16 -18.55 -26.43
CA GLN A 709 15.88 -19.51 -27.27
C GLN A 709 16.61 -20.58 -26.43
N GLU A 710 17.40 -20.13 -25.45
CA GLU A 710 18.16 -21.00 -24.54
C GLU A 710 17.24 -21.91 -23.71
N TYR A 711 16.13 -21.37 -23.19
CA TYR A 711 15.16 -22.14 -22.42
C TYR A 711 14.39 -23.15 -23.29
N THR A 712 14.12 -22.82 -24.55
CA THR A 712 13.49 -23.73 -25.52
C THR A 712 14.42 -24.91 -25.83
N TYR A 713 15.72 -24.66 -26.02
CA TYR A 713 16.72 -25.72 -26.14
C TYR A 713 16.73 -26.62 -24.89
N LEU A 714 16.79 -26.04 -23.68
CA LEU A 714 16.83 -26.80 -22.43
C LEU A 714 15.57 -27.63 -22.18
N ASN A 715 14.39 -27.13 -22.58
CA ASN A 715 13.15 -27.89 -22.53
C ASN A 715 13.20 -29.10 -23.47
N HIS A 716 13.58 -28.90 -24.74
CA HIS A 716 13.69 -30.00 -25.72
C HIS A 716 14.74 -31.04 -25.32
N TRP A 717 15.91 -30.59 -24.84
CA TRP A 717 16.96 -31.46 -24.29
C TRP A 717 16.47 -32.28 -23.10
N ALA A 718 15.70 -31.67 -22.19
CA ALA A 718 15.16 -32.38 -21.03
C ALA A 718 14.14 -33.44 -21.44
N GLU A 719 13.21 -33.12 -22.35
CA GLU A 719 12.21 -34.06 -22.85
C GLU A 719 12.86 -35.24 -23.59
N THR A 720 13.80 -34.98 -24.49
CA THR A 720 14.57 -36.03 -25.20
C THR A 720 15.43 -36.89 -24.26
N SER A 721 15.97 -36.30 -23.19
CA SER A 721 16.71 -37.01 -22.14
C SER A 721 15.82 -37.76 -21.14
N GLY A 722 14.49 -37.73 -21.28
CA GLY A 722 13.54 -38.32 -20.32
C GLY A 722 13.52 -37.62 -18.96
N ARG A 723 14.06 -36.40 -18.86
CA ARG A 723 14.15 -35.60 -17.62
C ARG A 723 12.96 -34.62 -17.54
N LYS A 724 12.26 -34.61 -16.40
CA LYS A 724 11.19 -33.63 -16.13
C LYS A 724 11.77 -32.30 -15.63
N LEU A 725 12.50 -31.60 -16.50
CA LEU A 725 13.14 -30.31 -16.22
C LEU A 725 12.60 -29.23 -17.17
N PHE A 726 12.91 -27.96 -16.89
CA PHE A 726 12.64 -26.79 -17.75
C PHE A 726 11.22 -26.76 -18.33
N HIS A 727 10.22 -26.93 -17.47
CA HIS A 727 8.82 -26.99 -17.89
C HIS A 727 8.33 -25.62 -18.40
N MET A 728 7.81 -25.58 -19.62
CA MET A 728 7.19 -24.37 -20.18
C MET A 728 5.75 -24.21 -19.69
N VAL A 729 5.47 -23.08 -19.04
CA VAL A 729 4.16 -22.68 -18.48
C VAL A 729 3.76 -21.29 -18.98
N PHE A 730 2.48 -20.94 -18.86
CA PHE A 730 1.92 -19.63 -19.26
C PHE A 730 2.72 -18.43 -18.72
N LYS A 731 3.42 -18.57 -17.59
CA LYS A 731 4.29 -17.52 -17.06
C LYS A 731 5.42 -17.09 -18.00
N HIS A 732 5.93 -17.99 -18.85
CA HIS A 732 6.94 -17.67 -19.87
C HIS A 732 6.37 -16.74 -20.95
N HIS A 733 5.11 -16.96 -21.34
CA HIS A 733 4.41 -16.05 -22.22
C HIS A 733 4.15 -14.68 -21.56
N THR A 734 3.73 -14.63 -20.29
CA THR A 734 3.59 -13.36 -19.58
C THR A 734 4.92 -12.64 -19.32
N PHE A 735 6.05 -13.36 -19.32
CA PHE A 735 7.38 -12.77 -19.26
C PHE A 735 7.76 -12.03 -20.56
N ILE A 736 7.32 -12.51 -21.74
CA ILE A 736 7.44 -11.76 -23.00
C ILE A 736 6.74 -10.40 -22.87
N HIS A 737 5.50 -10.38 -22.35
CA HIS A 737 4.75 -9.14 -22.09
C HIS A 737 5.39 -8.25 -21.00
N LEU A 738 6.11 -8.84 -20.04
CA LEU A 738 6.84 -8.09 -19.03
C LEU A 738 8.04 -7.35 -19.65
N CYS A 739 8.76 -8.00 -20.57
CA CYS A 739 9.89 -7.38 -21.28
C CYS A 739 9.43 -6.33 -22.29
N LEU A 740 8.41 -6.62 -23.10
CA LEU A 740 7.79 -5.64 -24.00
C LEU A 740 7.19 -4.46 -23.24
N GLY A 741 6.64 -4.70 -22.05
CA GLY A 741 6.13 -3.66 -21.15
C GLY A 741 7.22 -2.79 -20.53
N ALA A 742 8.48 -3.21 -20.53
CA ALA A 742 9.58 -2.47 -19.92
C ALA A 742 9.91 -1.15 -20.66
N ALA A 743 9.68 -1.11 -21.98
CA ALA A 743 9.73 0.11 -22.80
C ALA A 743 8.63 1.13 -22.45
N GLU A 744 7.55 0.67 -21.81
CA GLU A 744 6.47 1.54 -21.34
C GLU A 744 6.71 2.02 -19.90
N MET A 745 7.19 1.14 -19.02
CA MET A 745 7.66 1.46 -17.66
C MET A 745 8.49 0.30 -17.11
N ASN A 746 9.60 0.60 -16.42
CA ASN A 746 10.50 -0.40 -15.85
C ASN A 746 9.74 -1.34 -14.86
N PRO A 747 9.82 -2.68 -15.02
CA PRO A 747 9.17 -3.67 -14.16
C PRO A 747 9.42 -3.50 -12.66
N ARG A 748 10.57 -2.95 -12.25
CA ARG A 748 10.92 -2.63 -10.86
C ARG A 748 9.90 -1.71 -10.16
N PHE A 749 9.13 -0.92 -10.92
CA PHE A 749 8.17 0.03 -10.35
C PHE A 749 6.74 -0.50 -10.27
N HIS A 750 6.44 -1.68 -10.86
CA HIS A 750 5.11 -2.27 -10.84
C HIS A 750 5.04 -3.75 -10.39
N TRP A 751 6.16 -4.35 -9.98
CA TRP A 751 6.16 -5.64 -9.28
C TRP A 751 5.63 -5.53 -7.83
N CYS A 752 5.03 -6.60 -7.32
CA CYS A 752 4.22 -6.56 -6.10
C CYS A 752 4.99 -6.78 -4.78
N PHE A 753 6.34 -6.80 -4.77
CA PHE A 753 7.14 -6.94 -3.54
C PHE A 753 6.67 -6.02 -2.41
N LYS A 754 6.73 -4.70 -2.64
CA LYS A 754 6.30 -3.68 -1.67
C LYS A 754 4.80 -3.80 -1.33
N SER A 755 3.99 -4.26 -2.28
CA SER A 755 2.54 -4.43 -2.10
C SER A 755 2.20 -5.61 -1.20
N GLU A 756 2.93 -6.72 -1.29
CA GLU A 756 2.76 -7.88 -0.41
C GLU A 756 3.20 -7.56 1.03
N ASP A 757 4.34 -6.89 1.19
CA ASP A 757 4.80 -6.39 2.50
C ASP A 757 3.81 -5.40 3.13
N PHE A 758 3.23 -4.50 2.32
CA PHE A 758 2.18 -3.58 2.73
C PHE A 758 0.90 -4.31 3.16
N VAL A 759 0.43 -5.32 2.41
CA VAL A 759 -0.71 -6.16 2.82
C VAL A 759 -0.43 -6.85 4.16
N GLY A 760 0.79 -7.36 4.36
CA GLY A 760 1.24 -7.90 5.64
C GLY A 760 1.20 -6.88 6.79
N ALA A 761 1.63 -5.64 6.54
CA ALA A 761 1.57 -4.55 7.52
C ALA A 761 0.12 -4.16 7.88
N ILE A 762 -0.77 -4.01 6.88
CA ILE A 762 -2.18 -3.71 7.09
C ILE A 762 -2.91 -4.86 7.79
N ALA A 763 -2.57 -6.13 7.52
CA ALA A 763 -3.13 -7.27 8.23
C ALA A 763 -2.74 -7.27 9.73
N ARG A 764 -1.48 -6.97 10.06
CA ARG A 764 -1.03 -6.78 11.47
C ARG A 764 -1.78 -5.63 12.14
N LEU A 765 -1.92 -4.50 11.44
CA LEU A 765 -2.66 -3.34 11.92
C LEU A 765 -4.14 -3.67 12.19
N ALA A 766 -4.80 -4.37 11.27
CA ALA A 766 -6.17 -4.81 11.42
C ALA A 766 -6.35 -5.75 12.61
N HIS A 767 -5.43 -6.71 12.79
CA HIS A 767 -5.41 -7.59 13.94
C HIS A 767 -5.27 -6.82 15.27
N SER A 768 -4.51 -5.72 15.31
CA SER A 768 -4.42 -4.84 16.49
C SER A 768 -5.74 -4.10 16.84
N CYS A 769 -6.77 -4.22 16.01
CA CYS A 769 -8.07 -3.57 16.15
C CYS A 769 -9.24 -4.55 16.36
N THR A 770 -9.04 -5.86 16.28
CA THR A 770 -10.14 -6.85 16.34
C THR A 770 -10.68 -7.09 17.74
N SER A 771 -9.85 -6.92 18.78
CA SER A 771 -10.25 -7.18 20.18
C SER A 771 -11.37 -6.25 20.61
N GLY A 772 -12.54 -6.82 20.94
CA GLY A 772 -13.73 -6.07 21.37
C GLY A 772 -14.42 -5.25 20.28
N VAL A 773 -14.11 -5.43 19.00
CA VAL A 773 -14.71 -4.68 17.88
C VAL A 773 -15.42 -5.62 16.92
N ALA A 774 -16.71 -5.37 16.68
CA ALA A 774 -17.49 -6.09 15.67
C ALA A 774 -16.87 -5.93 14.27
N SER A 775 -16.89 -6.99 13.46
CA SER A 775 -16.31 -7.02 12.10
C SER A 775 -16.79 -5.86 11.22
N THR A 776 -18.09 -5.57 11.26
CA THR A 776 -18.74 -4.45 10.56
C THR A 776 -18.21 -3.07 10.95
N ARG A 777 -17.61 -2.93 12.14
CA ARG A 777 -17.06 -1.67 12.66
C ARG A 777 -15.52 -1.62 12.61
N LEU A 778 -14.85 -2.68 12.17
CA LEU A 778 -13.39 -2.79 12.18
C LEU A 778 -12.73 -1.69 11.32
N SER A 779 -13.30 -1.38 10.16
CA SER A 779 -12.86 -0.28 9.28
C SER A 779 -12.76 1.07 10.01
N THR A 780 -13.72 1.38 10.88
CA THR A 780 -13.78 2.62 11.68
C THR A 780 -12.65 2.74 12.71
N LYS A 781 -11.92 1.65 12.98
CA LYS A 781 -10.74 1.61 13.87
C LYS A 781 -9.43 1.47 13.11
N VAL A 782 -9.43 0.74 11.99
CA VAL A 782 -8.24 0.55 11.14
C VAL A 782 -7.87 1.83 10.40
N LEU A 783 -8.83 2.53 9.77
CA LEU A 783 -8.57 3.76 9.02
C LEU A 783 -7.91 4.87 9.88
N PRO A 784 -8.37 5.15 11.11
CA PRO A 784 -7.66 6.08 12.01
C PRO A 784 -6.22 5.69 12.31
N LYS A 785 -5.94 4.42 12.67
CA LYS A 785 -4.57 3.99 12.95
C LYS A 785 -3.69 4.03 11.70
N TYR A 786 -4.25 3.73 10.52
CA TYR A 786 -3.52 3.84 9.27
C TYR A 786 -3.15 5.29 8.94
N ALA A 787 -4.04 6.25 9.19
CA ALA A 787 -3.72 7.68 9.04
C ALA A 787 -2.62 8.15 10.02
N ILE A 788 -2.59 7.62 11.25
CA ILE A 788 -1.52 7.87 12.23
C ILE A 788 -0.18 7.30 11.72
N LEU A 789 -0.16 6.04 11.26
CA LEU A 789 1.03 5.39 10.70
C LEU A 789 1.57 6.16 9.49
N LEU A 790 0.69 6.54 8.56
CA LEU A 790 1.07 7.28 7.36
C LEU A 790 1.64 8.68 7.70
N HIS A 791 1.08 9.37 8.70
CA HIS A 791 1.64 10.64 9.15
C HIS A 791 3.04 10.46 9.75
N LEU A 792 3.24 9.48 10.64
CA LEU A 792 4.55 9.23 11.25
C LEU A 792 5.60 8.80 10.21
N LEU A 793 5.19 8.01 9.20
CA LEU A 793 6.03 7.64 8.06
C LEU A 793 6.46 8.84 7.21
N LEU A 794 5.59 9.84 7.06
CA LEU A 794 5.85 11.05 6.26
C LEU A 794 6.56 12.18 7.03
N THR A 795 6.57 12.14 8.36
CA THR A 795 7.08 13.23 9.22
C THR A 795 8.29 12.85 10.08
N ARG A 796 8.67 11.58 10.16
CA ARG A 796 9.79 11.13 11.01
C ARG A 796 10.79 10.29 10.22
N GLU A 797 12.03 10.76 10.20
CA GLU A 797 13.15 9.99 9.67
C GLU A 797 13.34 8.67 10.45
N GLY A 798 13.67 7.60 9.73
CA GLY A 798 13.85 6.26 10.31
C GLY A 798 12.55 5.56 10.74
N PHE A 799 11.37 6.10 10.45
CA PHE A 799 10.10 5.40 10.67
C PHE A 799 9.80 4.41 9.53
N SER A 800 9.45 3.17 9.87
CA SER A 800 9.09 2.10 8.93
C SER A 800 7.69 1.56 9.20
N MET A 801 7.01 1.07 8.15
CA MET A 801 5.75 0.30 8.24
C MET A 801 5.97 -1.18 8.65
N GLU A 802 7.24 -1.58 8.68
CA GLU A 802 7.72 -2.80 9.31
C GLU A 802 8.11 -2.44 10.75
N GLY A 803 7.34 -2.94 11.73
CA GLY A 803 7.42 -2.55 13.14
C GLY A 803 8.51 -3.24 13.95
#